data_AF-A0A1B1A8L4-F1
#
_entry.id   AF-A0A1B1A8L4-F1
#
_cell.length_a   1.000
_cell.length_b   1.000
_cell.length_c   1.000
_cell.angle_alpha   90.00
_cell.angle_beta   90.00
_cell.angle_gamma   90.00
#
_symmetry.space_group_name_H-M   'P 1'
#
loop_
_entity.id
_entity.type
_entity.pdbx_description
1 polymer ?
#
loop_
_entity_poly.entity_id
_entity_poly.type
_entity_poly.pdbx_seq_one_letter_code
_entity_poly.pdbx_strand_id
1 'polypeptide(L)'
;MSELFQSGVIRLFGTIVKDEYIWPADTGLFSARMVIEALEENQGDVTVLVNSDGGMPSEGEAIRAAFDAHPGNVTVKVTGNAHSAASLMIMSADHIEMSAGSLMLIHDPSTGAYGNPADLAAQAEELDVMAGAYAGVYAARAGITPDEARALMRAETMLTAYSAVEKGFADAVATASDSDDTTPTMNHAAAIVAASAAMSRAREVQMRFEAAEAGLEDGASQQTGQEADDKKGISMSKQNTPAPADVPAPAPVAELVMSAADAVAADRVRIKGIREAAAPFMAHVGQAEVDRMCDDGTSLDEANRVIMAAAAAGQPRVQRTRIVTDERETKRIGMTEAAVAQMLGRDPVDERAHAFMEMDFVEMAADLTGASRPRSVGAKADVLMSAGHSTSDFPLILSTAFNTVIESAYDLAEPTFGAFSREMTFNDFREHSIVRPDNFPTLKKVGEHGEIKFGTFGENKETIALASYGTGISVSRQLMVNDAMGAIAEVLLNAASIVPEFEEETFWAMLLSNPKLSDGKGVFHADHGNVGGAGNITTATVGEGRKAMRSHKLSDKRNLKQNAPAFLIVGPERETEAEQFLAPLLAAEQTNVNPLARKLRLVVSEEIEDSKWFLSVDPAKKTHSFKHGYLDGARAPRVRVDDPFGSQGTRMTIEHDFACGAVGYMGVYQRG
;
A
#
# COMPACT_ATOMS: atom_id res chain seq x y z
N MET A 1 -32.57 19.21 11.05
CA MET A 1 -32.14 19.24 12.46
C MET A 1 -30.77 18.62 12.46
N SER A 2 -29.73 19.42 12.68
CA SER A 2 -28.38 18.86 12.73
C SER A 2 -28.35 17.81 13.87
N GLU A 3 -27.83 16.62 13.61
CA GLU A 3 -27.75 15.57 14.65
C GLU A 3 -26.86 16.00 15.84
N LEU A 4 -26.06 17.07 15.65
CA LEU A 4 -25.18 17.67 16.64
C LEU A 4 -25.91 18.51 17.69
N PHE A 5 -27.07 19.09 17.37
CA PHE A 5 -27.81 19.97 18.28
C PHE A 5 -28.95 19.21 18.96
N GLN A 6 -28.79 18.95 20.26
CA GLN A 6 -29.83 18.37 21.10
C GLN A 6 -30.01 19.20 22.37
N SER A 7 -31.20 19.80 22.53
CA SER A 7 -31.62 20.49 23.77
C SER A 7 -30.70 21.65 24.20
N GLY A 8 -30.22 22.47 23.25
CA GLY A 8 -29.38 23.64 23.56
C GLY A 8 -27.89 23.35 23.75
N VAL A 9 -27.46 22.12 23.48
CA VAL A 9 -26.07 21.67 23.59
C VAL A 9 -25.59 21.14 22.24
N ILE A 10 -24.43 21.60 21.80
CA ILE A 10 -23.72 21.08 20.61
C ILE A 10 -22.75 19.99 21.08
N ARG A 11 -22.79 18.81 20.46
CA ARG A 11 -21.85 17.72 20.76
C ARG A 11 -20.88 17.49 19.61
N LEU A 12 -19.60 17.78 19.83
CA LEU A 12 -18.53 17.63 18.85
C LEU A 12 -17.67 16.40 19.22
N PHE A 13 -18.19 15.22 18.89
CA PHE A 13 -17.55 13.94 19.19
C PHE A 13 -17.07 13.27 17.89
N GLY A 14 -15.79 12.89 17.85
CA GLY A 14 -15.18 12.24 16.69
C GLY A 14 -14.20 13.12 15.91
N THR A 15 -14.05 12.88 14.61
CA THR A 15 -13.00 13.49 13.78
C THR A 15 -13.52 14.69 12.99
N ILE A 16 -12.69 15.75 12.92
CA ILE A 16 -12.98 16.97 12.15
C ILE A 16 -12.61 16.74 10.67
N VAL A 17 -13.58 16.82 9.77
CA VAL A 17 -13.39 16.62 8.33
C VAL A 17 -14.20 17.62 7.52
N LYS A 18 -13.83 17.86 6.26
CA LYS A 18 -14.69 18.66 5.37
C LYS A 18 -16.02 17.95 5.16
N ASP A 19 -17.06 18.75 5.00
CA ASP A 19 -18.42 18.27 4.83
C ASP A 19 -18.62 17.33 3.63
N GLU A 20 -17.92 17.61 2.52
CA GLU A 20 -17.93 16.79 1.30
C GLU A 20 -17.41 15.37 1.51
N TYR A 21 -16.72 15.11 2.61
CA TYR A 21 -16.17 13.81 2.97
C TYR A 21 -17.06 13.00 3.92
N ILE A 22 -18.23 13.52 4.30
CA ILE A 22 -19.16 12.84 5.22
C ILE A 22 -20.26 12.15 4.41
N TRP A 23 -20.31 10.82 4.46
CA TRP A 23 -21.35 10.02 3.82
C TRP A 23 -22.54 9.80 4.77
N PRO A 24 -23.76 9.55 4.25
CA PRO A 24 -24.96 9.42 5.10
C PRO A 24 -24.93 8.30 6.15
N ALA A 25 -24.03 7.32 6.00
CA ALA A 25 -23.88 6.20 6.93
C ALA A 25 -22.72 6.40 7.93
N ASP A 26 -21.91 7.43 7.75
CA ASP A 26 -20.75 7.67 8.60
C ASP A 26 -21.18 8.19 9.97
N THR A 27 -20.53 7.68 11.02
CA THR A 27 -20.76 8.11 12.39
C THR A 27 -19.43 8.55 13.01
N GLY A 28 -19.47 9.57 13.88
CA GLY A 28 -18.26 10.07 14.55
C GLY A 28 -17.40 10.99 13.67
N LEU A 29 -18.02 11.66 12.68
CA LEU A 29 -17.41 12.71 11.89
C LEU A 29 -18.25 13.99 12.03
N PHE A 30 -17.60 15.15 12.00
CA PHE A 30 -18.29 16.44 11.91
C PHE A 30 -17.46 17.46 11.12
N SER A 31 -18.17 18.38 10.46
CA SER A 31 -17.59 19.43 9.62
C SER A 31 -17.84 20.82 10.18
N ALA A 32 -17.07 21.81 9.72
CA ALA A 32 -17.31 23.20 10.07
C ALA A 32 -18.73 23.66 9.65
N ARG A 33 -19.22 23.18 8.49
CA ARG A 33 -20.59 23.47 8.02
C ARG A 33 -21.64 23.02 9.04
N MET A 34 -21.55 21.79 9.52
CA MET A 34 -22.51 21.25 10.51
C MET A 34 -22.49 22.05 11.82
N VAL A 35 -21.31 22.50 12.27
CA VAL A 35 -21.18 23.30 13.49
C VAL A 35 -21.74 24.72 13.30
N ILE A 36 -21.45 25.36 12.16
CA ILE A 36 -21.99 26.69 11.83
C ILE A 36 -23.51 26.64 11.78
N GLU A 37 -24.09 25.65 11.08
CA GLU A 37 -25.53 25.45 11.04
C GLU A 37 -26.13 25.25 12.45
N ALA A 38 -25.45 24.51 13.33
CA ALA A 38 -25.89 24.32 14.71
C ALA A 38 -25.80 25.60 15.56
N LEU A 39 -24.80 26.45 15.34
CA LEU A 39 -24.69 27.76 16.01
C LEU A 39 -25.76 28.73 15.51
N GLU A 40 -26.07 28.71 14.22
CA GLU A 40 -27.12 29.54 13.62
C GLU A 40 -28.51 29.25 14.21
N GLU A 41 -28.77 28.00 14.64
CA GLU A 41 -30.01 27.60 15.33
C GLU A 41 -30.18 28.26 16.71
N ASN A 42 -29.10 28.74 17.36
CA ASN A 42 -29.16 29.40 18.67
C ASN A 42 -28.22 30.60 18.78
N GLN A 43 -28.73 31.80 18.50
CA GLN A 43 -27.99 33.07 18.61
C GLN A 43 -27.74 33.55 20.06
N GLY A 44 -28.14 32.78 21.08
CA GLY A 44 -27.85 33.03 22.50
C GLY A 44 -26.60 32.29 22.99
N ASP A 45 -26.44 32.20 24.32
CA ASP A 45 -25.35 31.40 24.91
C ASP A 45 -25.48 29.92 24.52
N VAL A 46 -24.34 29.29 24.20
CA VAL A 46 -24.27 27.89 23.76
C VAL A 46 -23.24 27.13 24.58
N THR A 47 -23.58 25.90 24.97
CA THR A 47 -22.62 24.95 25.53
C THR A 47 -22.22 23.92 24.48
N VAL A 48 -20.91 23.74 24.28
CA VAL A 48 -20.31 22.80 23.33
C VAL A 48 -19.57 21.71 24.10
N LEU A 49 -19.97 20.45 23.95
CA LEU A 49 -19.25 19.30 24.51
C LEU A 49 -18.25 18.77 23.50
N VAL A 50 -16.98 18.67 23.91
CA VAL A 50 -15.88 18.25 23.02
C VAL A 50 -15.26 16.95 23.51
N ASN A 51 -15.18 15.98 22.60
CA ASN A 51 -14.39 14.76 22.75
C ASN A 51 -13.89 14.35 21.36
N SER A 52 -12.77 14.93 20.95
CA SER A 52 -12.24 14.82 19.60
C SER A 52 -10.73 14.69 19.61
N ASP A 53 -10.24 13.77 18.77
CA ASP A 53 -8.81 13.58 18.52
C ASP A 53 -8.26 14.54 17.44
N GLY A 54 -9.10 15.45 16.94
CA GLY A 54 -8.79 16.42 15.90
C GLY A 54 -9.15 15.91 14.50
N GLY A 55 -8.35 16.31 13.50
CA GLY A 55 -8.63 16.07 12.10
C GLY A 55 -8.05 17.19 11.23
N MET A 56 -8.81 17.64 10.24
CA MET A 56 -8.38 18.66 9.27
C MET A 56 -8.19 20.04 9.95
N PRO A 57 -6.98 20.61 9.96
CA PRO A 57 -6.70 21.87 10.66
C PRO A 57 -7.50 23.07 10.12
N SER A 58 -7.73 23.11 8.80
CA SER A 58 -8.51 24.18 8.15
C SER A 58 -9.98 24.20 8.61
N GLU A 59 -10.59 23.04 8.78
CA GLU A 59 -11.95 22.92 9.34
C GLU A 59 -11.97 23.31 10.82
N GLY A 60 -10.95 22.92 11.58
CA GLY A 60 -10.80 23.33 12.98
C GLY A 60 -10.71 24.86 13.13
N GLU A 61 -9.95 25.52 12.26
CA GLU A 61 -9.85 26.99 12.21
C GLU A 61 -11.17 27.65 11.79
N ALA A 62 -11.91 27.05 10.84
CA ALA A 62 -13.23 27.55 10.45
C ALA A 62 -14.24 27.49 11.61
N ILE A 63 -14.23 26.40 12.39
CA ILE A 63 -15.03 26.28 13.61
C ILE A 63 -14.61 27.30 14.66
N ARG A 64 -13.30 27.51 14.85
CA ARG A 64 -12.76 28.53 15.74
C ARG A 64 -13.29 29.92 15.39
N ALA A 65 -13.23 30.28 14.11
CA ALA A 65 -13.73 31.56 13.62
C ALA A 65 -15.26 31.67 13.81
N ALA A 66 -16.00 30.58 13.66
CA ALA A 66 -17.43 30.55 13.92
C ALA A 66 -17.78 30.78 15.39
N PHE A 67 -17.01 30.23 16.33
CA PHE A 67 -17.17 30.53 17.76
C PHE A 67 -16.89 32.00 18.08
N ASP A 68 -15.84 32.58 17.51
CA ASP A 68 -15.48 33.99 17.70
C ASP A 68 -16.54 34.95 17.11
N ALA A 69 -17.19 34.54 16.02
CA ALA A 69 -18.25 35.31 15.37
C ALA A 69 -19.64 35.14 16.02
N HIS A 70 -19.79 34.21 16.98
CA HIS A 70 -21.07 33.91 17.60
C HIS A 70 -21.52 35.08 18.50
N PRO A 71 -22.77 35.57 18.41
CA PRO A 71 -23.21 36.72 19.22
C PRO A 71 -23.45 36.41 20.69
N GLY A 72 -23.64 35.13 21.06
CA GLY A 72 -23.75 34.68 22.45
C GLY A 72 -22.45 34.09 22.98
N ASN A 73 -22.38 33.80 24.28
CA ASN A 73 -21.18 33.18 24.85
C ASN A 73 -21.08 31.70 24.47
N VAL A 74 -19.93 31.27 23.95
CA VAL A 74 -19.60 29.89 23.66
C VAL A 74 -18.82 29.29 24.84
N THR A 75 -19.48 28.42 25.60
CA THR A 75 -18.84 27.63 26.67
C THR A 75 -18.48 26.23 26.16
N VAL A 76 -17.20 25.93 26.03
CA VAL A 76 -16.68 24.60 25.70
C VAL A 76 -16.46 23.79 26.97
N LYS A 77 -16.94 22.54 26.98
CA LYS A 77 -16.61 21.54 27.99
C LYS A 77 -15.89 20.35 27.35
N VAL A 78 -14.61 20.16 27.67
CA VAL A 78 -13.84 19.02 27.21
C VAL A 78 -14.13 17.82 28.12
N THR A 79 -14.83 16.83 27.60
CA THR A 79 -15.29 15.66 28.39
C THR A 79 -14.35 14.46 28.29
N GLY A 80 -13.44 14.45 27.31
CA GLY A 80 -12.45 13.39 27.10
C GLY A 80 -11.17 13.97 26.49
N ASN A 81 -11.16 14.11 25.16
CA ASN A 81 -10.00 14.62 24.43
C ASN A 81 -10.30 15.94 23.70
N ALA A 82 -9.30 16.82 23.65
CA ALA A 82 -9.22 17.92 22.71
C ALA A 82 -7.81 17.90 22.09
N HIS A 83 -7.59 17.05 21.09
CA HIS A 83 -6.28 16.88 20.47
C HIS A 83 -6.21 17.56 19.10
N SER A 84 -5.01 18.02 18.71
CA SER A 84 -4.75 18.50 17.35
C SER A 84 -5.74 19.61 16.93
N ALA A 85 -6.36 19.54 15.75
CA ALA A 85 -7.35 20.51 15.29
C ALA A 85 -8.51 20.77 16.29
N ALA A 86 -8.82 19.82 17.19
CA ALA A 86 -9.82 20.03 18.23
C ALA A 86 -9.32 20.91 19.38
N SER A 87 -8.02 20.89 19.70
CA SER A 87 -7.47 21.90 20.63
C SER A 87 -7.43 23.27 19.96
N LEU A 88 -7.18 23.35 18.64
CA LEU A 88 -7.22 24.61 17.90
C LEU A 88 -8.62 25.23 17.88
N MET A 89 -9.64 24.44 17.54
CA MET A 89 -11.00 24.95 17.30
C MET A 89 -11.63 25.63 18.53
N ILE A 90 -11.25 25.19 19.73
CA ILE A 90 -11.85 25.68 20.98
C ILE A 90 -11.18 26.96 21.49
N MET A 91 -10.04 27.38 20.93
CA MET A 91 -9.23 28.48 21.49
C MET A 91 -9.94 29.85 21.50
N SER A 92 -10.96 30.05 20.68
CA SER A 92 -11.81 31.25 20.66
C SER A 92 -13.06 31.18 21.54
N ALA A 93 -13.31 30.06 22.21
CA ALA A 93 -14.46 29.96 23.10
C ALA A 93 -14.32 30.94 24.27
N ASP A 94 -15.42 31.59 24.67
CA ASP A 94 -15.45 32.52 25.80
C ASP A 94 -15.06 31.84 27.12
N HIS A 95 -15.45 30.57 27.27
CA HIS A 95 -15.07 29.76 28.42
C HIS A 95 -14.72 28.33 28.04
N ILE A 96 -13.55 27.83 28.47
CA ILE A 96 -13.10 26.45 28.28
C ILE A 96 -12.98 25.77 29.65
N GLU A 97 -13.86 24.81 29.88
CA GLU A 97 -13.87 23.96 31.06
C GLU A 97 -13.39 22.54 30.68
N MET A 98 -12.39 22.02 31.39
CA MET A 98 -11.87 20.67 31.16
C MET A 98 -12.28 19.73 32.29
N SER A 99 -12.85 18.57 31.96
CA SER A 99 -13.08 17.51 32.96
C SER A 99 -11.74 17.07 33.57
N ALA A 100 -11.70 16.72 34.86
CA ALA A 100 -10.44 16.40 35.56
C ALA A 100 -9.61 15.29 34.88
N GLY A 101 -10.28 14.34 34.20
CA GLY A 101 -9.64 13.26 33.46
C GLY A 101 -9.38 13.56 31.97
N SER A 102 -9.67 14.77 31.50
CA SER A 102 -9.52 15.14 30.09
C SER A 102 -8.10 15.56 29.73
N LEU A 103 -7.76 15.37 28.47
CA LEU A 103 -6.45 15.67 27.89
C LEU A 103 -6.57 16.64 26.71
N MET A 104 -5.59 17.53 26.58
CA MET A 104 -5.42 18.44 25.45
C MET A 104 -4.05 18.24 24.82
N LEU A 105 -3.98 18.13 23.50
CA LEU A 105 -2.71 17.99 22.76
C LEU A 105 -2.59 19.12 21.76
N ILE A 106 -1.45 19.79 21.79
CA ILE A 106 -1.06 20.84 20.86
C ILE A 106 0.20 20.38 20.13
N HIS A 107 0.13 20.31 18.80
CA HIS A 107 1.24 19.85 17.97
C HIS A 107 1.23 20.49 16.57
N ASP A 108 2.28 20.26 15.79
CA ASP A 108 2.38 20.79 14.42
C ASP A 108 1.37 20.12 13.46
N PRO A 109 0.83 20.87 12.48
CA PRO A 109 0.10 20.25 11.38
C PRO A 109 1.02 19.28 10.63
N SER A 110 0.45 18.15 10.21
CA SER A 110 1.15 17.13 9.44
C SER A 110 0.29 16.65 8.28
N THR A 111 0.94 16.19 7.20
CA THR A 111 0.31 15.64 5.99
C THR A 111 1.23 14.61 5.35
N GLY A 112 0.70 13.74 4.49
CA GLY A 112 1.48 12.95 3.56
C GLY A 112 1.79 13.74 2.28
N ALA A 113 3.01 13.59 1.75
CA ALA A 113 3.41 14.25 0.52
C ALA A 113 4.14 13.27 -0.41
N TYR A 114 3.86 13.32 -1.70
CA TYR A 114 4.54 12.54 -2.73
C TYR A 114 4.86 13.43 -3.92
N GLY A 115 6.08 13.34 -4.43
CA GLY A 115 6.51 14.13 -5.57
C GLY A 115 8.03 14.23 -5.70
N ASN A 116 8.47 15.09 -6.60
CA ASN A 116 9.87 15.41 -6.76
C ASN A 116 10.36 16.35 -5.61
N PRO A 117 11.67 16.61 -5.47
CA PRO A 117 12.19 17.44 -4.39
C PRO A 117 11.57 18.85 -4.28
N ALA A 118 11.17 19.47 -5.39
CA ALA A 118 10.51 20.77 -5.38
C ALA A 118 9.08 20.68 -4.81
N ASP A 119 8.35 19.61 -5.12
CA ASP A 119 7.00 19.38 -4.60
C ASP A 119 7.04 19.17 -3.08
N LEU A 120 7.99 18.35 -2.60
CA LEU A 120 8.16 18.10 -1.16
C LEU A 120 8.63 19.35 -0.40
N ALA A 121 9.49 20.17 -1.01
CA ALA A 121 9.90 21.44 -0.42
C ALA A 121 8.74 22.44 -0.32
N ALA A 122 7.91 22.53 -1.36
CA ALA A 122 6.72 23.37 -1.37
C ALA A 122 5.71 22.92 -0.29
N GLN A 123 5.49 21.62 -0.14
CA GLN A 123 4.59 21.09 0.90
C GLN A 123 5.11 21.39 2.32
N ALA A 124 6.42 21.27 2.54
CA ALA A 124 7.03 21.60 3.83
C ALA A 124 6.89 23.09 4.16
N GLU A 125 7.05 23.97 3.16
CA GLU A 125 6.83 25.42 3.31
C GLU A 125 5.37 25.73 3.65
N GLU A 126 4.41 25.07 2.98
CA GLU A 126 2.98 25.23 3.28
C GLU A 126 2.65 24.81 4.72
N LEU A 127 3.16 23.67 5.17
CA LEU A 127 2.98 23.22 6.56
C LEU A 127 3.55 24.21 7.56
N ASP A 128 4.74 24.78 7.30
CA ASP A 128 5.33 25.76 8.23
C ASP A 128 4.52 27.07 8.27
N VAL A 129 3.94 27.50 7.15
CA VAL A 129 2.99 28.63 7.10
C VAL A 129 1.76 28.34 7.95
N MET A 130 1.12 27.18 7.78
CA MET A 130 -0.04 26.79 8.59
C MET A 130 0.32 26.74 10.08
N ALA A 131 1.45 26.13 10.40
CA ALA A 131 1.90 25.98 11.78
C ALA A 131 2.22 27.32 12.44
N GLY A 132 2.79 28.27 11.69
CA GLY A 132 2.99 29.64 12.14
C GLY A 132 1.67 30.38 12.43
N ALA A 133 0.66 30.20 11.57
CA ALA A 133 -0.66 30.79 11.78
C ALA A 133 -1.34 30.23 13.04
N TYR A 134 -1.34 28.91 13.23
CA TYR A 134 -1.97 28.26 14.38
C TYR A 134 -1.20 28.51 15.68
N ALA A 135 0.13 28.65 15.64
CA ALA A 135 0.91 29.11 16.79
C ALA A 135 0.44 30.48 17.29
N GLY A 136 0.05 31.38 16.38
CA GLY A 136 -0.55 32.67 16.73
C GLY A 136 -1.86 32.55 17.51
N VAL A 137 -2.72 31.58 17.14
CA VAL A 137 -3.98 31.30 17.83
C VAL A 137 -3.73 30.80 19.25
N TYR A 138 -2.88 29.79 19.40
CA TYR A 138 -2.52 29.26 20.72
C TYR A 138 -1.84 30.31 21.61
N ALA A 139 -0.95 31.11 21.03
CA ALA A 139 -0.28 32.21 21.71
C ALA A 139 -1.27 33.25 22.24
N ALA A 140 -2.25 33.64 21.42
CA ALA A 140 -3.30 34.59 21.81
C ALA A 140 -4.13 34.05 22.99
N ARG A 141 -4.47 32.76 22.99
CA ARG A 141 -5.22 32.13 24.08
C ARG A 141 -4.41 32.04 25.38
N ALA A 142 -3.21 31.48 25.30
CA ALA A 142 -2.38 31.22 26.48
C ALA A 142 -1.67 32.48 27.04
N GLY A 143 -1.69 33.59 26.32
CA GLY A 143 -0.98 34.82 26.72
C GLY A 143 0.55 34.68 26.62
N ILE A 144 1.02 33.82 25.71
CA ILE A 144 2.45 33.58 25.43
C ILE A 144 2.81 34.13 24.05
N THR A 145 4.10 34.11 23.69
CA THR A 145 4.53 34.52 22.35
C THR A 145 4.25 33.45 21.30
N PRO A 146 4.06 33.82 20.01
CA PRO A 146 3.94 32.84 18.92
C PRO A 146 5.13 31.87 18.84
N ASP A 147 6.35 32.31 19.15
CA ASP A 147 7.54 31.44 19.16
C ASP A 147 7.48 30.40 20.29
N GLU A 148 7.00 30.78 21.48
CA GLU A 148 6.77 29.84 22.58
C GLU A 148 5.67 28.84 22.26
N ALA A 149 4.56 29.31 21.67
CA ALA A 149 3.49 28.43 21.20
C ALA A 149 3.99 27.45 20.12
N ARG A 150 4.78 27.94 19.15
CA ARG A 150 5.41 27.12 18.11
C ARG A 150 6.36 26.07 18.73
N ALA A 151 7.10 26.42 19.78
CA ALA A 151 7.95 25.47 20.49
C ALA A 151 7.15 24.37 21.19
N LEU A 152 6.01 24.72 21.80
CA LEU A 152 5.09 23.74 22.39
C LEU A 152 4.48 22.81 21.34
N MET A 153 4.11 23.35 20.17
CA MET A 153 3.59 22.56 19.04
C MET A 153 4.65 21.58 18.51
N ARG A 154 5.88 22.03 18.26
CA ARG A 154 6.98 21.15 17.81
C ARG A 154 7.34 20.06 18.81
N ALA A 155 7.06 20.27 20.10
CA ALA A 155 7.30 19.31 21.16
C ALA A 155 6.14 18.31 21.36
N GLU A 156 5.06 18.40 20.58
CA GLU A 156 3.85 17.57 20.73
C GLU A 156 3.32 17.60 22.17
N THR A 157 3.02 18.80 22.67
CA THR A 157 2.76 19.00 24.10
C THR A 157 1.39 18.47 24.51
N MET A 158 1.40 17.41 25.32
CA MET A 158 0.23 16.89 26.02
C MET A 158 0.00 17.63 27.36
N LEU A 159 -1.22 18.11 27.57
CA LEU A 159 -1.67 18.86 28.73
C LEU A 159 -2.83 18.15 29.42
N THR A 160 -2.72 17.99 30.75
CA THR A 160 -3.87 17.63 31.59
C THR A 160 -4.78 18.83 31.78
N ALA A 161 -6.01 18.62 32.23
CA ALA A 161 -6.94 19.70 32.58
C ALA A 161 -6.28 20.78 33.48
N TYR A 162 -5.55 20.36 34.52
CA TYR A 162 -4.86 21.29 35.42
C TYR A 162 -3.73 22.06 34.75
N SER A 163 -2.90 21.39 33.93
CA SER A 163 -1.79 22.06 33.25
C SER A 163 -2.26 22.98 32.12
N ALA A 164 -3.36 22.62 31.45
CA ALA A 164 -4.00 23.49 30.47
C ALA A 164 -4.50 24.79 31.10
N VAL A 165 -5.11 24.72 32.29
CA VAL A 165 -5.51 25.90 33.05
C VAL A 165 -4.29 26.72 33.52
N GLU A 166 -3.28 26.05 34.09
CA GLU A 166 -2.05 26.71 34.55
C GLU A 166 -1.33 27.47 33.42
N LYS A 167 -1.34 26.91 32.21
CA LYS A 167 -0.69 27.48 31.01
C LYS A 167 -1.59 28.40 30.20
N GLY A 168 -2.84 28.64 30.63
CA GLY A 168 -3.78 29.55 29.96
C GLY A 168 -4.49 28.98 28.72
N PHE A 169 -4.37 27.68 28.44
CA PHE A 169 -5.10 27.03 27.33
C PHE A 169 -6.56 26.67 27.70
N ALA A 170 -6.89 26.64 28.98
CA ALA A 170 -8.24 26.46 29.50
C ALA A 170 -8.48 27.39 30.71
N ASP A 171 -9.73 27.56 31.13
CA ASP A 171 -10.07 28.51 32.20
C ASP A 171 -10.36 27.82 33.54
N ALA A 172 -10.95 26.62 33.50
CA ALA A 172 -11.33 25.89 34.70
C ALA A 172 -11.25 24.37 34.52
N VAL A 173 -11.03 23.66 35.64
CA VAL A 173 -11.25 22.22 35.73
C VAL A 173 -12.64 22.00 36.31
N ALA A 174 -13.46 21.20 35.65
CA ALA A 174 -14.80 20.87 36.13
C ALA A 174 -14.72 20.18 37.51
N THR A 175 -15.31 20.79 38.54
CA THR A 175 -15.36 20.17 39.87
C THR A 175 -16.47 19.14 39.91
N ALA A 176 -16.09 17.87 40.13
CA ALA A 176 -17.04 16.85 40.53
C ALA A 176 -17.65 17.24 41.89
N SER A 177 -18.95 17.07 42.05
CA SER A 177 -19.59 17.07 43.35
C SER A 177 -18.82 16.15 44.30
N ASP A 178 -18.28 16.72 45.38
CA ASP A 178 -17.65 16.09 46.56
C ASP A 178 -17.22 14.61 46.42
N SER A 179 -15.97 14.38 45.99
CA SER A 179 -15.17 13.26 46.52
C SER A 179 -13.69 13.36 46.14
N ASP A 180 -12.86 13.44 47.18
CA ASP A 180 -11.42 13.18 47.29
C ASP A 180 -10.40 13.99 46.46
N ASP A 181 -9.71 14.84 47.22
CA ASP A 181 -8.42 15.47 46.96
C ASP A 181 -7.34 14.42 46.64
N THR A 182 -7.28 14.00 45.39
CA THR A 182 -6.13 13.26 44.83
C THR A 182 -5.75 13.87 43.49
N THR A 183 -4.77 14.77 43.48
CA THR A 183 -4.03 15.13 42.26
C THR A 183 -3.46 13.86 41.62
N PRO A 184 -3.91 13.45 40.42
CA PRO A 184 -3.37 12.28 39.74
C PRO A 184 -1.91 12.56 39.38
N THR A 185 -0.99 11.70 39.85
CA THR A 185 0.42 11.80 39.49
C THR A 185 0.59 11.55 38.00
N MET A 186 1.21 12.51 37.30
CA MET A 186 1.44 12.48 35.86
C MET A 186 2.25 11.25 35.45
N ASN A 187 1.65 10.36 34.65
CA ASN A 187 2.41 9.41 33.83
C ASN A 187 2.41 9.90 32.38
N HIS A 188 3.29 10.87 32.11
CA HIS A 188 3.44 11.54 30.81
C HIS A 188 3.62 10.53 29.66
N ALA A 189 4.35 9.44 29.90
CA ALA A 189 4.57 8.39 28.90
C ALA A 189 3.29 7.64 28.51
N ALA A 190 2.42 7.31 29.46
CA ALA A 190 1.16 6.61 29.18
C ALA A 190 0.16 7.52 28.43
N ALA A 191 0.16 8.82 28.73
CA ALA A 191 -0.68 9.80 28.04
C ALA A 191 -0.22 10.05 26.59
N ILE A 192 1.10 10.11 26.35
CA ILE A 192 1.68 10.21 24.99
C ILE A 192 1.32 8.99 24.15
N VAL A 193 1.41 7.77 24.71
CA VAL A 193 1.06 6.54 23.98
C VAL A 193 -0.43 6.51 23.61
N ALA A 194 -1.32 6.92 24.52
CA ALA A 194 -2.75 6.99 24.24
C ALA A 194 -3.09 8.01 23.14
N ALA A 195 -2.41 9.16 23.14
CA ALA A 195 -2.60 10.17 22.12
C ALA A 195 -1.93 9.84 20.78
N SER A 196 -0.79 9.15 20.79
CA SER A 196 -0.16 8.62 19.58
C SER A 196 -1.05 7.56 18.91
N ALA A 197 -1.71 6.70 19.70
CA ALA A 197 -2.70 5.75 19.17
C ALA A 197 -3.94 6.45 18.58
N ALA A 198 -4.41 7.53 19.22
CA ALA A 198 -5.50 8.35 18.71
C ALA A 198 -5.12 9.11 17.42
N MET A 199 -3.92 9.72 17.39
CA MET A 199 -3.36 10.35 16.19
C MET A 199 -3.13 9.36 15.07
N SER A 200 -2.76 8.11 15.37
CA SER A 200 -2.62 7.05 14.35
C SER A 200 -3.96 6.73 13.69
N ARG A 201 -5.07 6.75 14.44
CA ARG A 201 -6.42 6.59 13.87
C ARG A 201 -6.84 7.81 13.03
N ALA A 202 -6.55 9.02 13.51
CA ALA A 202 -6.78 10.24 12.74
C ALA A 202 -5.95 10.27 11.46
N ARG A 203 -4.71 9.76 11.51
CA ARG A 203 -3.81 9.63 10.37
C ARG A 203 -4.26 8.55 9.39
N GLU A 204 -4.79 7.43 9.87
CA GLU A 204 -5.36 6.40 9.00
C GLU A 204 -6.53 6.95 8.20
N VAL A 205 -7.39 7.74 8.85
CA VAL A 205 -8.50 8.43 8.21
C VAL A 205 -7.98 9.50 7.23
N GLN A 206 -6.98 10.30 7.61
CA GLN A 206 -6.31 11.27 6.72
C GLN A 206 -5.67 10.61 5.49
N MET A 207 -5.03 9.45 5.65
CA MET A 207 -4.41 8.72 4.54
C MET A 207 -5.46 8.16 3.57
N ARG A 208 -6.62 7.72 4.06
CA ARG A 208 -7.77 7.37 3.20
C ARG A 208 -8.27 8.59 2.42
N PHE A 209 -8.17 9.79 2.99
CA PHE A 209 -8.55 11.04 2.31
C PHE A 209 -7.53 11.53 1.29
N GLU A 210 -6.24 11.50 1.62
CA GLU A 210 -5.17 11.89 0.69
C GLU A 210 -5.10 10.94 -0.52
N ALA A 211 -5.46 9.66 -0.34
CA ALA A 211 -5.65 8.72 -1.44
C ALA A 211 -6.79 9.13 -2.39
N ALA A 212 -7.93 9.59 -1.85
CA ALA A 212 -9.05 10.08 -2.63
C ALA A 212 -8.71 11.37 -3.42
N GLU A 213 -7.94 12.28 -2.82
CA GLU A 213 -7.52 13.54 -3.46
C GLU A 213 -6.44 13.33 -4.54
N ALA A 214 -5.60 12.31 -4.41
CA ALA A 214 -4.63 11.88 -5.41
C ALA A 214 -5.24 11.10 -6.60
N GLY A 215 -6.56 10.91 -6.63
CA GLY A 215 -7.24 10.12 -7.67
C GLY A 215 -6.92 8.62 -7.62
N LEU A 216 -6.42 8.14 -6.47
CA LEU A 216 -6.25 6.72 -6.17
C LEU A 216 -7.54 6.27 -5.48
N GLU A 217 -8.54 5.88 -6.29
CA GLU A 217 -9.83 5.44 -5.76
C GLU A 217 -9.70 4.14 -4.95
N ASP A 218 -10.20 4.19 -3.72
CA ASP A 218 -10.65 3.01 -2.98
C ASP A 218 -11.93 2.48 -3.67
N GLY A 219 -11.86 1.24 -4.14
CA GLY A 219 -12.86 0.65 -5.04
C GLY A 219 -14.21 0.34 -4.38
N ALA A 220 -15.02 1.34 -4.04
CA ALA A 220 -16.43 1.11 -3.72
C ALA A 220 -17.36 2.33 -3.83
N SER A 221 -17.82 2.66 -5.04
CA SER A 221 -19.26 2.88 -5.36
C SER A 221 -19.42 3.48 -6.77
N GLN A 222 -20.10 2.75 -7.65
CA GLN A 222 -20.57 3.30 -8.92
C GLN A 222 -22.09 3.44 -8.84
N GLN A 223 -22.58 4.68 -8.90
CA GLN A 223 -23.89 4.95 -9.50
C GLN A 223 -23.74 5.89 -10.70
N THR A 224 -24.09 5.29 -11.83
CA THR A 224 -24.49 5.80 -13.14
C THR A 224 -24.85 7.28 -13.29
N GLY A 225 -24.27 7.94 -14.30
CA GLY A 225 -24.73 9.22 -14.84
C GLY A 225 -24.02 9.67 -16.12
N GLN A 226 -24.56 9.24 -17.26
CA GLN A 226 -24.60 9.86 -18.61
C GLN A 226 -23.34 10.43 -19.30
N GLU A 227 -23.10 9.87 -20.50
CA GLU A 227 -22.25 10.37 -21.58
C GLU A 227 -22.60 11.81 -22.02
N ALA A 228 -21.57 12.62 -22.25
CA ALA A 228 -21.61 13.76 -23.16
C ALA A 228 -20.30 13.82 -23.97
N ASP A 229 -20.41 13.43 -25.24
CA ASP A 229 -19.47 13.73 -26.32
C ASP A 229 -19.65 15.22 -26.70
N ASP A 230 -18.59 16.03 -26.62
CA ASP A 230 -18.14 16.84 -27.76
C ASP A 230 -16.98 17.81 -27.41
N LYS A 231 -15.87 17.55 -28.08
CA LYS A 231 -14.86 18.46 -28.64
C LYS A 231 -14.99 19.97 -28.31
N LYS A 232 -13.90 20.52 -27.76
CA LYS A 232 -13.29 21.78 -28.24
C LYS A 232 -11.80 21.79 -27.96
N GLY A 233 -11.02 21.81 -29.03
CA GLY A 233 -9.56 21.88 -28.97
C GLY A 233 -9.06 23.25 -28.53
N ILE A 234 -7.93 23.24 -27.83
CA ILE A 234 -7.04 24.40 -27.71
C ILE A 234 -5.62 23.91 -28.02
N SER A 235 -5.03 24.61 -28.99
CA SER A 235 -3.76 24.35 -29.64
C SER A 235 -2.57 24.71 -28.74
N MET A 236 -1.63 23.79 -28.62
CA MET A 236 -0.30 24.02 -28.03
C MET A 236 0.56 24.87 -28.98
N SER A 237 0.85 26.12 -28.60
CA SER A 237 1.82 26.97 -29.30
C SER A 237 3.16 26.99 -28.57
N LYS A 238 4.21 26.64 -29.32
CA LYS A 238 5.63 26.65 -28.95
C LYS A 238 6.08 27.99 -28.38
N GLN A 239 6.79 27.97 -27.24
CA GLN A 239 7.54 29.10 -26.73
C GLN A 239 8.77 29.36 -27.61
N ASN A 240 8.91 30.63 -28.02
CA ASN A 240 9.98 31.16 -28.84
C ASN A 240 10.81 32.11 -27.98
N THR A 241 12.13 31.92 -27.95
CA THR A 241 13.11 32.77 -27.27
C THR A 241 13.18 34.16 -27.92
N PRO A 242 13.23 35.29 -27.17
CA PRO A 242 13.43 36.60 -27.78
C PRO A 242 14.90 36.84 -28.11
N ALA A 243 15.15 37.33 -29.33
CA ALA A 243 16.42 37.87 -29.79
C ALA A 243 16.64 39.32 -29.27
N PRO A 244 17.89 39.80 -29.19
CA PRO A 244 18.24 41.12 -28.62
C PRO A 244 17.89 42.28 -29.56
N ALA A 245 17.55 43.42 -28.96
CA ALA A 245 17.17 44.66 -29.63
C ALA A 245 18.34 45.42 -30.28
N ASP A 246 18.02 46.12 -31.38
CA ASP A 246 18.85 47.03 -32.17
C ASP A 246 19.49 48.16 -31.35
N VAL A 247 20.76 48.45 -31.64
CA VAL A 247 21.45 49.71 -31.28
C VAL A 247 22.00 50.34 -32.57
N PRO A 248 21.88 51.67 -32.79
CA PRO A 248 22.13 52.29 -34.10
C PRO A 248 23.61 52.38 -34.44
N ALA A 249 23.93 52.29 -35.74
CA ALA A 249 25.27 52.46 -36.30
C ALA A 249 25.83 53.88 -36.08
N PRO A 250 27.08 54.04 -35.61
CA PRO A 250 27.77 55.33 -35.61
C PRO A 250 28.46 55.61 -36.97
N ALA A 251 28.56 56.91 -37.28
CA ALA A 251 29.11 57.50 -38.50
C ALA A 251 30.62 57.21 -38.71
N PRO A 252 31.15 57.31 -39.95
CA PRO A 252 32.52 56.91 -40.26
C PRO A 252 33.52 57.91 -39.68
N VAL A 253 34.40 57.42 -38.79
CA VAL A 253 35.56 58.16 -38.28
C VAL A 253 36.80 57.78 -39.08
N ALA A 254 37.56 58.81 -39.45
CA ALA A 254 38.77 58.76 -40.25
C ALA A 254 39.89 57.90 -39.61
N GLU A 255 40.68 57.25 -40.45
CA GLU A 255 41.90 56.52 -40.07
C GLU A 255 42.85 57.43 -39.27
N LEU A 256 42.98 57.16 -37.97
CA LEU A 256 44.07 57.65 -37.14
C LEU A 256 45.27 56.72 -37.32
N VAL A 257 46.17 57.10 -38.24
CA VAL A 257 47.49 56.50 -38.35
C VAL A 257 48.24 56.78 -37.05
N MET A 258 48.33 55.78 -36.15
CA MET A 258 49.12 55.89 -34.93
C MET A 258 50.59 56.21 -35.27
N SER A 259 51.18 57.15 -34.55
CA SER A 259 52.60 57.44 -34.69
C SER A 259 53.43 56.23 -34.24
N ALA A 260 54.60 56.01 -34.84
CA ALA A 260 55.46 54.87 -34.50
C ALA A 260 55.84 54.82 -33.00
N ALA A 261 55.85 55.96 -32.31
CA ALA A 261 56.11 56.04 -30.88
C ALA A 261 54.95 55.46 -30.03
N ASP A 262 53.70 55.69 -30.44
CA ASP A 262 52.51 55.23 -29.72
C ASP A 262 52.27 53.72 -29.93
N ALA A 263 52.61 53.19 -31.12
CA ALA A 263 52.56 51.76 -31.40
C ALA A 263 53.56 50.97 -30.53
N VAL A 264 54.78 51.50 -30.34
CA VAL A 264 55.80 50.89 -29.46
C VAL A 264 55.42 51.00 -27.98
N ALA A 265 54.68 52.05 -27.58
CA ALA A 265 54.16 52.17 -26.23
C ALA A 265 53.04 51.16 -25.95
N ALA A 266 52.11 51.00 -26.89
CA ALA A 266 51.02 50.02 -26.80
C ALA A 266 51.56 48.57 -26.78
N ASP A 267 52.56 48.26 -27.59
CA ASP A 267 53.15 46.92 -27.64
C ASP A 267 53.90 46.57 -26.33
N ARG A 268 54.56 47.54 -25.69
CA ARG A 268 55.16 47.36 -24.35
C ARG A 268 54.12 47.07 -23.27
N VAL A 269 52.95 47.71 -23.33
CA VAL A 269 51.83 47.43 -22.41
C VAL A 269 51.26 46.03 -22.64
N ARG A 270 51.11 45.62 -23.90
CA ARG A 270 50.67 44.26 -24.29
C ARG A 270 51.62 43.19 -23.75
N ILE A 271 52.92 43.30 -24.01
CA ILE A 271 53.94 42.35 -23.56
C ILE A 271 53.97 42.25 -22.03
N LYS A 272 53.87 43.40 -21.34
CA LYS A 272 53.79 43.42 -19.88
C LYS A 272 52.54 42.70 -19.36
N GLY A 273 51.37 42.96 -19.96
CA GLY A 273 50.12 42.30 -19.58
C GLY A 273 50.14 40.79 -19.78
N ILE A 274 50.74 40.30 -20.86
CA ILE A 274 50.86 38.85 -21.13
C ILE A 274 51.75 38.18 -20.08
N ARG A 275 52.87 38.81 -19.72
CA ARG A 275 53.78 38.29 -18.69
C ARG A 275 53.14 38.27 -17.30
N GLU A 276 52.37 39.30 -16.95
CA GLU A 276 51.65 39.36 -15.67
C GLU A 276 50.52 38.32 -15.59
N ALA A 277 49.77 38.12 -16.68
CA ALA A 277 48.70 37.11 -16.73
C ALA A 277 49.23 35.67 -16.69
N ALA A 278 50.40 35.41 -17.27
CA ALA A 278 51.02 34.09 -17.26
C ALA A 278 51.70 33.74 -15.92
N ALA A 279 52.12 34.74 -15.14
CA ALA A 279 52.88 34.56 -13.89
C ALA A 279 52.29 33.53 -12.90
N PRO A 280 50.98 33.52 -12.58
CA PRO A 280 50.40 32.51 -11.68
C PRO A 280 50.29 31.09 -12.27
N PHE A 281 50.41 30.93 -13.60
CA PHE A 281 50.23 29.65 -14.30
C PHE A 281 51.51 29.14 -14.96
N MET A 282 52.66 29.71 -14.60
CA MET A 282 53.97 29.39 -15.17
C MET A 282 54.36 27.91 -15.09
N ALA A 283 53.88 27.19 -14.07
CA ALA A 283 54.10 25.76 -13.92
C ALA A 283 53.44 24.91 -15.03
N HIS A 284 52.41 25.44 -15.69
CA HIS A 284 51.67 24.76 -16.75
C HIS A 284 51.98 25.30 -18.15
N VAL A 285 52.21 26.61 -18.28
CA VAL A 285 52.46 27.28 -19.57
C VAL A 285 53.94 27.24 -19.98
N GLY A 286 54.85 27.39 -19.02
CA GLY A 286 56.30 27.42 -19.28
C GLY A 286 56.80 28.75 -19.86
N GLN A 287 58.06 29.09 -19.55
CA GLN A 287 58.67 30.37 -19.94
C GLN A 287 58.77 30.55 -21.46
N ALA A 288 59.09 29.47 -22.19
CA ALA A 288 59.26 29.51 -23.64
C ALA A 288 57.95 29.84 -24.40
N GLU A 289 56.80 29.44 -23.87
CA GLU A 289 55.50 29.72 -24.48
C GLU A 289 55.11 31.19 -24.31
N VAL A 290 55.41 31.76 -23.13
CA VAL A 290 55.17 33.19 -22.83
C VAL A 290 56.05 34.08 -23.70
N ASP A 291 57.31 33.71 -23.90
CA ASP A 291 58.23 34.45 -24.75
C ASP A 291 57.77 34.43 -26.22
N ARG A 292 57.32 33.27 -26.74
CA ARG A 292 56.69 33.19 -28.07
C ARG A 292 55.49 34.12 -28.23
N MET A 293 54.56 34.13 -27.27
CA MET A 293 53.38 35.02 -27.33
C MET A 293 53.76 36.50 -27.30
N CYS A 294 54.86 36.85 -26.65
CA CYS A 294 55.37 38.22 -26.65
C CYS A 294 55.94 38.60 -28.02
N ASP A 295 56.74 37.72 -28.62
CA ASP A 295 57.47 37.93 -29.88
C ASP A 295 56.55 37.89 -31.12
N ASP A 296 55.54 37.01 -31.11
CA ASP A 296 54.63 36.80 -32.25
C ASP A 296 53.53 37.87 -32.38
N GLY A 297 53.49 38.85 -31.45
CA GLY A 297 52.51 39.93 -31.50
C GLY A 297 51.10 39.54 -31.02
N THR A 298 50.94 38.39 -30.37
CA THR A 298 49.64 37.87 -29.91
C THR A 298 48.91 38.85 -29.01
N SER A 299 47.61 39.07 -29.24
CA SER A 299 46.81 39.95 -28.39
C SER A 299 46.69 39.42 -26.95
N LEU A 300 46.48 40.32 -25.98
CA LEU A 300 46.36 39.94 -24.56
C LEU A 300 45.20 38.96 -24.30
N ASP A 301 44.08 39.15 -24.98
CA ASP A 301 42.89 38.29 -24.82
C ASP A 301 43.14 36.87 -25.34
N GLU A 302 43.91 36.75 -26.42
CA GLU A 302 44.25 35.45 -27.00
C GLU A 302 45.28 34.72 -26.15
N ALA A 303 46.28 35.44 -25.63
CA ALA A 303 47.23 34.91 -24.67
C ALA A 303 46.52 34.39 -23.39
N ASN A 304 45.54 35.13 -22.87
CA ASN A 304 44.74 34.72 -21.71
C ASN A 304 43.99 33.40 -21.94
N ARG A 305 43.44 33.18 -23.15
CA ARG A 305 42.76 31.92 -23.47
C ARG A 305 43.73 30.74 -23.49
N VAL A 306 44.91 30.92 -24.07
CA VAL A 306 45.93 29.87 -24.13
C VAL A 306 46.44 29.53 -22.73
N ILE A 307 46.70 30.54 -21.90
CA ILE A 307 47.12 30.37 -20.50
C ILE A 307 46.06 29.61 -19.68
N MET A 308 44.79 29.99 -19.81
CA MET A 308 43.69 29.33 -19.08
C MET A 308 43.44 27.90 -19.57
N ALA A 309 43.58 27.63 -20.87
CA ALA A 309 43.47 26.29 -21.42
C ALA A 309 44.58 25.36 -20.90
N ALA A 310 45.82 25.85 -20.82
CA ALA A 310 46.94 25.11 -20.24
C ALA A 310 46.73 24.83 -18.74
N ALA A 311 46.18 25.78 -17.99
CA ALA A 311 45.84 25.60 -16.58
C ALA A 311 44.70 24.59 -16.37
N ALA A 312 43.68 24.59 -17.23
CA ALA A 312 42.56 23.65 -17.16
C ALA A 312 42.97 22.20 -17.47
N ALA A 313 43.93 22.00 -18.38
CA ALA A 313 44.44 20.67 -18.73
C ALA A 313 45.24 20.00 -17.58
N GLY A 314 45.73 20.77 -16.61
CA GLY A 314 46.50 20.30 -15.47
C GLY A 314 45.69 19.84 -14.25
N GLN A 315 44.35 20.00 -14.24
CA GLN A 315 43.53 19.60 -13.09
C GLN A 315 43.17 18.10 -13.12
N PRO A 316 43.33 17.36 -12.00
CA PRO A 316 42.93 15.96 -11.94
C PRO A 316 41.40 15.83 -12.08
N ARG A 317 40.96 15.00 -13.02
CA ARG A 317 39.53 14.68 -13.24
C ARG A 317 38.97 13.94 -12.02
N VAL A 318 38.12 14.61 -11.25
CA VAL A 318 37.37 13.99 -10.16
C VAL A 318 36.29 13.09 -10.77
N GLN A 319 36.45 11.77 -10.65
CA GLN A 319 35.36 10.82 -10.95
C GLN A 319 34.25 11.05 -9.92
N ARG A 320 33.07 11.50 -10.39
CA ARG A 320 31.86 11.54 -9.55
C ARG A 320 31.33 10.11 -9.41
N THR A 321 31.58 9.49 -8.26
CA THR A 321 30.84 8.30 -7.85
C THR A 321 29.42 8.73 -7.52
N ARG A 322 28.45 8.27 -8.31
CA ARG A 322 27.02 8.45 -8.04
C ARG A 322 26.60 7.30 -7.11
N ILE A 323 26.34 7.60 -5.84
CA ILE A 323 25.65 6.66 -4.94
C ILE A 323 24.18 6.69 -5.34
N VAL A 324 23.66 5.57 -5.87
CA VAL A 324 22.30 5.47 -6.44
C VAL A 324 21.31 4.86 -5.43
N THR A 325 21.76 4.38 -4.27
CA THR A 325 20.92 3.67 -3.30
C THR A 325 21.18 4.19 -1.89
N ASP A 326 20.12 4.44 -1.13
CA ASP A 326 20.20 4.86 0.27
C ASP A 326 20.88 3.76 1.10
N GLU A 327 21.78 4.15 2.00
CA GLU A 327 22.48 3.23 2.90
C GLU A 327 21.47 2.52 3.81
N ARG A 328 20.41 3.23 4.23
CA ARG A 328 19.34 2.67 5.06
C ARG A 328 18.55 1.58 4.34
N GLU A 329 18.22 1.79 3.08
CA GLU A 329 17.53 0.80 2.25
C GLU A 329 18.43 -0.42 1.96
N THR A 330 19.71 -0.18 1.71
CA THR A 330 20.70 -1.25 1.50
C THR A 330 20.84 -2.14 2.74
N LYS A 331 20.88 -1.53 3.94
CA LYS A 331 20.88 -2.27 5.22
C LYS A 331 19.59 -3.05 5.42
N ARG A 332 18.43 -2.44 5.16
CA ARG A 332 17.13 -3.10 5.28
C ARG A 332 17.06 -4.36 4.41
N ILE A 333 17.42 -4.25 3.13
CA ILE A 333 17.43 -5.38 2.19
C ILE A 333 18.39 -6.49 2.67
N GLY A 334 19.60 -6.12 3.10
CA GLY A 334 20.57 -7.07 3.62
C GLY A 334 20.11 -7.79 4.89
N MET A 335 19.52 -7.06 5.85
CA MET A 335 18.98 -7.63 7.08
C MET A 335 17.77 -8.54 6.82
N THR A 336 16.87 -8.15 5.91
CA THR A 336 15.72 -8.99 5.52
C THR A 336 16.18 -10.32 4.92
N GLU A 337 17.08 -10.30 3.93
CA GLU A 337 17.56 -11.54 3.31
C GLU A 337 18.36 -12.39 4.30
N ALA A 338 19.14 -11.77 5.20
CA ALA A 338 19.84 -12.51 6.25
C ALA A 338 18.85 -13.22 7.20
N ALA A 339 17.77 -12.55 7.61
CA ALA A 339 16.74 -13.16 8.44
C ALA A 339 16.04 -14.33 7.71
N VAL A 340 15.70 -14.17 6.43
CA VAL A 340 15.10 -15.23 5.60
C VAL A 340 16.04 -16.44 5.45
N ALA A 341 17.30 -16.19 5.10
CA ALA A 341 18.31 -17.22 4.92
C ALA A 341 18.54 -18.04 6.20
N GLN A 342 18.62 -17.35 7.35
CA GLN A 342 18.75 -17.99 8.66
C GLN A 342 17.51 -18.83 9.03
N MET A 343 16.29 -18.35 8.76
CA MET A 343 15.07 -19.11 9.03
C MET A 343 14.93 -20.37 8.19
N LEU A 344 15.29 -20.28 6.90
CA LEU A 344 15.20 -21.41 5.97
C LEU A 344 16.42 -22.35 6.03
N GLY A 345 17.47 -21.98 6.78
CA GLY A 345 18.71 -22.74 6.85
C GLY A 345 19.44 -22.84 5.49
N ARG A 346 19.35 -21.79 4.67
CA ARG A 346 19.94 -21.72 3.32
C ARG A 346 20.99 -20.60 3.24
N ASP A 347 21.85 -20.66 2.24
CA ASP A 347 22.75 -19.53 1.92
C ASP A 347 21.92 -18.35 1.38
N PRO A 348 22.29 -17.10 1.72
CA PRO A 348 21.60 -15.92 1.23
C PRO A 348 21.74 -15.78 -0.29
N VAL A 349 20.69 -15.30 -0.97
CA VAL A 349 20.73 -15.02 -2.41
C VAL A 349 21.47 -13.70 -2.69
N ASP A 350 21.35 -12.73 -1.78
CA ASP A 350 21.98 -11.41 -1.90
C ASP A 350 23.27 -11.33 -1.09
N GLU A 351 24.37 -10.93 -1.73
CA GLU A 351 25.68 -10.76 -1.08
C GLU A 351 25.63 -9.73 0.08
N ARG A 352 24.70 -8.76 0.02
CA ARG A 352 24.50 -7.75 1.09
C ARG A 352 24.12 -8.38 2.43
N ALA A 353 23.49 -9.55 2.40
CA ALA A 353 23.06 -10.26 3.59
C ALA A 353 24.24 -10.82 4.40
N HIS A 354 25.39 -11.09 3.78
CA HIS A 354 26.55 -11.70 4.46
C HIS A 354 27.02 -10.89 5.68
N ALA A 355 26.89 -9.56 5.66
CA ALA A 355 27.25 -8.70 6.78
C ALA A 355 26.34 -8.86 8.01
N PHE A 356 25.15 -9.44 7.82
CA PHE A 356 24.10 -9.57 8.83
C PHE A 356 23.77 -11.03 9.17
N MET A 357 24.41 -12.01 8.52
CA MET A 357 24.18 -13.46 8.75
C MET A 357 24.56 -13.94 10.15
N GLU A 358 25.42 -13.20 10.86
CA GLU A 358 25.83 -13.52 12.24
C GLU A 358 25.00 -12.78 13.30
N MET A 359 24.07 -11.91 12.88
CA MET A 359 23.22 -11.15 13.79
C MET A 359 21.92 -11.90 14.06
N ASP A 360 21.51 -11.92 15.33
CA ASP A 360 20.17 -12.35 15.73
C ASP A 360 19.16 -11.18 15.64
N PHE A 361 17.85 -11.46 15.68
CA PHE A 361 16.80 -10.45 15.68
C PHE A 361 17.01 -9.34 16.70
N VAL A 362 17.49 -9.66 17.90
CA VAL A 362 17.72 -8.65 18.93
C VAL A 362 18.89 -7.75 18.58
N GLU A 363 19.91 -8.30 17.91
CA GLU A 363 21.07 -7.53 17.45
C GLU A 363 20.74 -6.68 16.21
N MET A 364 19.91 -7.19 15.30
CA MET A 364 19.36 -6.42 14.19
C MET A 364 18.48 -5.26 14.70
N ALA A 365 17.60 -5.53 15.68
CA ALA A 365 16.80 -4.50 16.35
C ALA A 365 17.68 -3.44 17.04
N ALA A 366 18.78 -3.85 17.69
CA ALA A 366 19.72 -2.93 18.31
C ALA A 366 20.42 -2.03 17.28
N ASP A 367 20.86 -2.59 16.15
CA ASP A 367 21.53 -1.82 15.09
C ASP A 367 20.58 -0.80 14.44
N LEU A 368 19.31 -1.19 14.22
CA LEU A 368 18.28 -0.31 13.63
C LEU A 368 17.85 0.81 14.58
N THR A 369 17.82 0.56 15.89
CA THR A 369 17.46 1.56 16.91
C THR A 369 18.66 2.38 17.39
N GLY A 370 19.88 2.07 16.94
CA GLY A 370 21.13 2.67 17.43
C GLY A 370 21.47 2.30 18.88
N ALA A 371 20.82 1.27 19.43
CA ALA A 371 21.06 0.79 20.79
C ALA A 371 22.35 -0.03 20.88
N SER A 372 23.01 0.02 22.03
CA SER A 372 24.15 -0.88 22.29
C SER A 372 23.70 -2.34 22.32
N ARG A 373 24.52 -3.24 21.75
CA ARG A 373 24.23 -4.68 21.73
C ARG A 373 23.91 -5.20 23.14
N PRO A 374 22.68 -5.69 23.38
CA PRO A 374 22.23 -6.05 24.71
C PRO A 374 22.89 -7.35 25.19
N ARG A 375 23.44 -7.35 26.41
CA ARG A 375 24.09 -8.52 27.03
C ARG A 375 23.23 -9.23 28.09
N SER A 376 22.12 -8.62 28.51
CA SER A 376 21.22 -9.18 29.53
C SER A 376 19.82 -9.41 28.95
N VAL A 377 19.10 -10.39 29.50
CA VAL A 377 17.72 -10.74 29.14
C VAL A 377 16.79 -9.52 29.23
N GLY A 378 17.01 -8.66 30.23
CA GLY A 378 16.28 -7.39 30.39
C GLY A 378 16.57 -6.41 29.25
N ALA A 379 17.85 -6.17 28.97
CA ALA A 379 18.25 -5.26 27.88
C ALA A 379 17.81 -5.75 26.50
N LYS A 380 17.81 -7.08 26.26
CA LYS A 380 17.28 -7.69 25.04
C LYS A 380 15.80 -7.36 24.84
N ALA A 381 15.02 -7.49 25.91
CA ALA A 381 13.61 -7.17 25.89
C ALA A 381 13.35 -5.67 25.70
N ASP A 382 14.13 -4.81 26.34
CA ASP A 382 13.97 -3.35 26.22
C ASP A 382 14.27 -2.88 24.79
N VAL A 383 15.30 -3.45 24.14
CA VAL A 383 15.62 -3.19 22.74
C VAL A 383 14.50 -3.68 21.82
N LEU A 384 13.99 -4.90 22.01
CA LEU A 384 12.88 -5.43 21.21
C LEU A 384 11.59 -4.61 21.36
N MET A 385 11.27 -4.17 22.58
CA MET A 385 10.10 -3.32 22.84
C MET A 385 10.27 -1.94 22.20
N SER A 386 11.45 -1.34 22.32
CA SER A 386 11.77 -0.06 21.66
C SER A 386 11.71 -0.17 20.13
N ALA A 387 12.25 -1.26 19.57
CA ALA A 387 12.25 -1.54 18.14
C ALA A 387 10.88 -1.96 17.58
N GLY A 388 9.94 -2.36 18.44
CA GLY A 388 8.58 -2.75 18.07
C GLY A 388 7.67 -1.57 17.74
N HIS A 389 8.06 -0.35 18.10
CA HIS A 389 7.29 0.85 17.77
C HIS A 389 7.42 1.22 16.28
N SER A 390 6.35 1.80 15.72
CA SER A 390 6.18 2.11 14.29
C SER A 390 7.23 3.06 13.67
N THR A 391 8.10 3.66 14.49
CA THR A 391 9.22 4.50 14.04
C THR A 391 10.47 3.71 13.64
N SER A 392 10.51 2.40 13.89
CA SER A 392 11.63 1.50 13.57
C SER A 392 11.38 0.72 12.28
N ASP A 393 12.44 0.43 11.51
CA ASP A 393 12.34 -0.45 10.32
C ASP A 393 12.25 -1.94 10.70
N PHE A 394 12.43 -2.27 11.98
CA PHE A 394 12.44 -3.65 12.48
C PHE A 394 11.13 -4.42 12.22
N PRO A 395 9.92 -3.88 12.50
CA PRO A 395 8.67 -4.58 12.17
C PRO A 395 8.49 -4.81 10.67
N LEU A 396 9.00 -3.91 9.82
CA LEU A 396 8.94 -4.05 8.37
C LEU A 396 9.88 -5.16 7.88
N ILE A 397 11.11 -5.22 8.41
CA ILE A 397 12.06 -6.31 8.11
C ILE A 397 11.47 -7.66 8.54
N LEU A 398 10.88 -7.71 9.73
CA LEU A 398 10.31 -8.93 10.29
C LEU A 398 9.10 -9.42 9.48
N SER A 399 8.15 -8.54 9.16
CA SER A 399 6.98 -8.89 8.35
C SER A 399 7.37 -9.31 6.93
N THR A 400 8.31 -8.60 6.29
CA THR A 400 8.81 -8.97 4.95
C THR A 400 9.50 -10.32 4.98
N ALA A 401 10.38 -10.56 5.96
CA ALA A 401 11.06 -11.84 6.10
C ALA A 401 10.07 -13.00 6.35
N PHE A 402 9.08 -12.80 7.22
CA PHE A 402 8.04 -13.80 7.48
C PHE A 402 7.20 -14.09 6.23
N ASN A 403 6.80 -13.06 5.48
CA ASN A 403 6.06 -13.23 4.23
C ASN A 403 6.86 -14.06 3.22
N THR A 404 8.14 -13.75 3.02
CA THR A 404 9.00 -14.49 2.09
C THR A 404 9.22 -15.94 2.53
N VAL A 405 9.37 -16.20 3.82
CA VAL A 405 9.50 -17.58 4.35
C VAL A 405 8.22 -18.37 4.11
N ILE A 406 7.06 -17.79 4.41
CA ILE A 406 5.78 -18.45 4.18
C ILE A 406 5.52 -18.66 2.68
N GLU A 407 5.82 -17.68 1.83
CA GLU A 407 5.73 -17.82 0.37
C GLU A 407 6.58 -18.99 -0.14
N SER A 408 7.83 -19.09 0.32
CA SER A 408 8.71 -20.20 -0.08
C SER A 408 8.22 -21.58 0.38
N ALA A 409 7.52 -21.64 1.51
CA ALA A 409 6.93 -22.87 2.01
C ALA A 409 5.61 -23.21 1.30
N TYR A 410 4.81 -22.19 0.98
CA TYR A 410 3.58 -22.31 0.23
C TYR A 410 3.84 -22.83 -1.20
N ASP A 411 4.86 -22.32 -1.87
CA ASP A 411 5.25 -22.76 -3.23
C ASP A 411 5.64 -24.25 -3.32
N LEU A 412 6.01 -24.88 -2.19
CA LEU A 412 6.33 -26.32 -2.14
C LEU A 412 5.07 -27.20 -2.10
N ALA A 413 3.93 -26.65 -1.69
CA ALA A 413 2.67 -27.37 -1.62
C ALA A 413 1.85 -27.10 -2.89
N GLU A 414 1.62 -28.13 -3.70
CA GLU A 414 0.70 -28.05 -4.85
C GLU A 414 -0.62 -28.75 -4.50
N PRO A 415 -1.72 -28.00 -4.26
CA PRO A 415 -3.03 -28.59 -4.01
C PRO A 415 -3.53 -29.41 -5.20
N THR A 416 -4.27 -30.49 -4.94
CA THR A 416 -4.68 -31.42 -6.01
C THR A 416 -5.70 -30.78 -6.95
N PHE A 417 -6.52 -29.86 -6.44
CA PHE A 417 -7.51 -29.13 -7.25
C PHE A 417 -6.86 -28.26 -8.33
N GLY A 418 -5.62 -27.81 -8.13
CA GLY A 418 -4.87 -27.02 -9.11
C GLY A 418 -4.68 -27.74 -10.45
N ALA A 419 -4.70 -29.09 -10.45
CA ALA A 419 -4.56 -29.88 -11.66
C ALA A 419 -5.74 -29.75 -12.63
N PHE A 420 -6.97 -29.54 -12.14
CA PHE A 420 -8.20 -29.61 -12.94
C PHE A 420 -9.13 -28.40 -12.82
N SER A 421 -8.85 -27.47 -11.92
CA SER A 421 -9.54 -26.18 -11.83
C SER A 421 -8.69 -25.09 -12.48
N ARG A 422 -9.33 -23.97 -12.84
CA ARG A 422 -8.64 -22.84 -13.50
C ARG A 422 -8.49 -21.65 -12.55
N GLU A 423 -7.27 -21.16 -12.43
CA GLU A 423 -6.96 -19.95 -11.65
C GLU A 423 -7.55 -18.69 -12.32
N MET A 424 -8.07 -17.79 -11.48
CA MET A 424 -8.59 -16.48 -11.84
C MET A 424 -8.09 -15.43 -10.85
N THR A 425 -7.71 -14.26 -11.34
CA THR A 425 -7.38 -13.12 -10.49
C THR A 425 -8.65 -12.34 -10.17
N PHE A 426 -8.85 -12.03 -8.89
CA PHE A 426 -9.94 -11.19 -8.40
C PHE A 426 -9.40 -9.82 -8.05
N ASN A 427 -10.00 -8.75 -8.58
CA ASN A 427 -9.58 -7.38 -8.25
C ASN A 427 -10.39 -6.78 -7.09
N ASP A 428 -11.50 -7.42 -6.69
CA ASP A 428 -12.38 -6.97 -5.62
C ASP A 428 -13.11 -8.14 -4.95
N PHE A 429 -13.80 -7.86 -3.83
CA PHE A 429 -14.59 -8.82 -3.05
C PHE A 429 -16.04 -8.99 -3.55
N ARG A 430 -16.44 -8.32 -4.63
CA ARG A 430 -17.82 -8.40 -5.13
C ARG A 430 -18.04 -9.71 -5.87
N GLU A 431 -19.30 -10.05 -6.10
CA GLU A 431 -19.63 -11.23 -6.90
C GLU A 431 -19.20 -11.05 -8.36
N HIS A 432 -18.26 -11.87 -8.82
CA HIS A 432 -17.80 -11.88 -10.20
C HIS A 432 -18.71 -12.76 -11.05
N SER A 433 -19.44 -12.13 -11.96
CA SER A 433 -20.28 -12.82 -12.93
C SER A 433 -19.44 -13.43 -14.06
N ILE A 434 -19.30 -14.75 -14.05
CA ILE A 434 -18.65 -15.51 -15.11
C ILE A 434 -19.68 -15.92 -16.15
N VAL A 435 -19.46 -15.47 -17.37
CA VAL A 435 -20.25 -15.88 -18.52
C VAL A 435 -19.72 -17.21 -19.02
N ARG A 436 -20.60 -18.21 -19.11
CA ARG A 436 -20.27 -19.52 -19.66
C ARG A 436 -19.92 -19.41 -21.16
N PRO A 437 -18.97 -20.22 -21.67
CA PRO A 437 -18.56 -20.16 -23.07
C PRO A 437 -19.64 -20.55 -24.09
N ASP A 438 -20.74 -21.18 -23.66
CA ASP A 438 -21.88 -21.50 -24.50
C ASP A 438 -22.73 -20.28 -24.85
N ASN A 439 -22.50 -19.16 -24.17
CA ASN A 439 -23.26 -17.93 -24.31
C ASN A 439 -22.81 -17.02 -25.46
N PHE A 440 -21.78 -17.41 -26.22
CA PHE A 440 -21.24 -16.62 -27.32
C PHE A 440 -21.86 -17.02 -28.67
N PRO A 441 -22.49 -16.09 -29.41
CA PRO A 441 -23.12 -16.38 -30.70
C PRO A 441 -22.07 -16.78 -31.74
N THR A 442 -22.40 -17.78 -32.56
CA THR A 442 -21.51 -18.22 -33.65
C THR A 442 -21.39 -17.17 -34.76
N LEU A 443 -20.28 -17.20 -35.50
CA LEU A 443 -20.12 -16.41 -36.71
C LEU A 443 -21.15 -16.87 -37.75
N LYS A 444 -22.04 -15.97 -38.17
CA LYS A 444 -22.96 -16.19 -39.29
C LYS A 444 -22.30 -15.68 -40.56
N LYS A 445 -22.51 -16.37 -41.68
CA LYS A 445 -21.98 -15.94 -42.98
C LYS A 445 -22.57 -14.56 -43.33
N VAL A 446 -21.70 -13.57 -43.56
CA VAL A 446 -22.08 -12.24 -44.05
C VAL A 446 -22.43 -12.35 -45.54
N GLY A 447 -23.61 -11.87 -45.94
CA GLY A 447 -24.02 -11.83 -47.35
C GLY A 447 -23.33 -10.71 -48.13
N GLU A 448 -23.42 -10.71 -49.45
CA GLU A 448 -22.76 -9.74 -50.35
C GLU A 448 -23.14 -8.25 -50.12
N HIS A 449 -24.13 -7.98 -49.26
CA HIS A 449 -24.53 -6.63 -48.83
C HIS A 449 -24.16 -6.27 -47.38
N GLY A 450 -23.25 -7.00 -46.74
CA GLY A 450 -22.55 -6.53 -45.54
C GLY A 450 -23.37 -6.43 -44.24
N GLU A 451 -24.56 -7.02 -44.16
CA GLU A 451 -25.34 -6.99 -42.91
C GLU A 451 -24.77 -7.99 -41.88
N ILE A 452 -24.10 -7.45 -40.84
CA ILE A 452 -23.63 -8.21 -39.69
C ILE A 452 -24.83 -8.46 -38.77
N LYS A 453 -25.29 -9.72 -38.70
CA LYS A 453 -26.35 -10.12 -37.76
C LYS A 453 -25.77 -10.28 -36.36
N PHE A 454 -26.09 -9.35 -35.46
CA PHE A 454 -25.75 -9.43 -34.04
C PHE A 454 -26.52 -10.56 -33.35
N GLY A 455 -25.84 -11.32 -32.48
CA GLY A 455 -26.46 -12.34 -31.64
C GLY A 455 -26.67 -11.83 -30.22
N THR A 456 -27.67 -12.35 -29.53
CA THR A 456 -27.97 -12.02 -28.13
C THR A 456 -27.15 -12.89 -27.18
N PHE A 457 -26.62 -12.29 -26.12
CA PHE A 457 -26.04 -13.02 -24.98
C PHE A 457 -27.18 -13.56 -24.12
N GLY A 458 -27.18 -14.85 -23.79
CA GLY A 458 -28.08 -15.45 -22.80
C GLY A 458 -27.75 -15.02 -21.36
N GLU A 459 -28.72 -15.15 -20.46
CA GLU A 459 -28.70 -14.50 -19.15
C GLU A 459 -28.06 -15.33 -18.02
N ASN A 460 -27.59 -16.55 -18.32
CA ASN A 460 -27.03 -17.46 -17.31
C ASN A 460 -25.60 -17.03 -16.92
N LYS A 461 -25.49 -16.27 -15.83
CA LYS A 461 -24.23 -15.86 -15.20
C LYS A 461 -23.99 -16.72 -13.97
N GLU A 462 -22.83 -17.35 -13.85
CA GLU A 462 -22.39 -17.97 -12.60
C GLU A 462 -21.65 -16.92 -11.77
N THR A 463 -21.90 -16.86 -10.47
CA THR A 463 -21.21 -15.91 -9.58
C THR A 463 -20.19 -16.63 -8.71
N ILE A 464 -19.02 -16.02 -8.54
CA ILE A 464 -18.01 -16.44 -7.57
C ILE A 464 -17.65 -15.20 -6.75
N ALA A 465 -17.60 -15.33 -5.43
CA ALA A 465 -17.19 -14.28 -4.51
C ALA A 465 -15.93 -14.70 -3.75
N LEU A 466 -15.08 -13.72 -3.49
CA LEU A 466 -13.88 -13.87 -2.68
C LEU A 466 -14.22 -13.76 -1.19
N ALA A 467 -13.60 -14.61 -0.37
CA ALA A 467 -13.71 -14.56 1.09
C ALA A 467 -12.33 -14.40 1.72
N SER A 468 -12.26 -13.56 2.76
CA SER A 468 -11.06 -13.37 3.59
C SER A 468 -11.07 -14.31 4.77
N TYR A 469 -9.97 -15.03 4.95
CA TYR A 469 -9.72 -15.93 6.07
C TYR A 469 -8.52 -15.43 6.86
N GLY A 470 -8.53 -15.57 8.18
CA GLY A 470 -7.38 -15.19 8.98
C GLY A 470 -7.30 -15.85 10.34
N THR A 471 -6.08 -16.07 10.82
CA THR A 471 -5.79 -16.64 12.14
C THR A 471 -4.68 -15.86 12.85
N GLY A 472 -4.82 -15.72 14.17
CA GLY A 472 -3.85 -14.99 15.00
C GLY A 472 -2.91 -15.95 15.73
N ILE A 473 -1.61 -15.74 15.60
CA ILE A 473 -0.56 -16.43 16.36
C ILE A 473 0.09 -15.42 17.30
N SER A 474 0.26 -15.77 18.56
CA SER A 474 0.98 -14.93 19.54
C SER A 474 2.35 -15.52 19.83
N VAL A 475 3.41 -14.73 19.65
CA VAL A 475 4.76 -15.10 20.06
C VAL A 475 5.04 -14.47 21.41
N SER A 476 5.37 -15.31 22.40
CA SER A 476 5.66 -14.84 23.75
C SER A 476 6.99 -14.07 23.81
N ARG A 477 7.09 -13.09 24.74
CA ARG A 477 8.34 -12.39 25.04
C ARG A 477 9.50 -13.35 25.33
N GLN A 478 9.23 -14.50 25.97
CA GLN A 478 10.26 -15.47 26.30
C GLN A 478 10.85 -16.14 25.05
N LEU A 479 10.04 -16.44 24.04
CA LEU A 479 10.51 -17.00 22.78
C LEU A 479 11.33 -15.98 21.98
N MET A 480 10.93 -14.71 21.99
CA MET A 480 11.68 -13.64 21.32
C MET A 480 13.02 -13.34 21.98
N VAL A 481 13.10 -13.42 23.32
CA VAL A 481 14.33 -13.08 24.07
C VAL A 481 15.34 -14.25 24.09
N ASN A 482 14.87 -15.48 23.88
CA ASN A 482 15.69 -16.68 23.86
C ASN A 482 16.23 -17.04 22.46
N ASP A 483 16.25 -16.11 21.51
CA ASP A 483 16.87 -16.22 20.15
C ASP A 483 16.63 -17.54 19.43
N ALA A 484 15.40 -18.07 19.48
CA ALA A 484 15.07 -19.27 18.73
C ALA A 484 14.50 -18.87 17.37
N MET A 485 15.31 -18.26 16.50
CA MET A 485 14.91 -17.97 15.10
C MET A 485 14.39 -19.24 14.41
N GLY A 486 14.99 -20.40 14.73
CA GLY A 486 14.50 -21.71 14.26
C GLY A 486 13.13 -22.11 14.80
N ALA A 487 12.79 -21.80 16.06
CA ALA A 487 11.47 -22.16 16.62
C ALA A 487 10.36 -21.24 16.08
N ILE A 488 10.67 -19.97 15.85
CA ILE A 488 9.75 -19.04 15.18
C ILE A 488 9.56 -19.46 13.73
N ALA A 489 10.65 -19.80 13.03
CA ALA A 489 10.59 -20.33 11.67
C ALA A 489 9.77 -21.62 11.61
N GLU A 490 9.95 -22.56 12.52
CA GLU A 490 9.18 -23.81 12.57
C GLU A 490 7.68 -23.55 12.76
N VAL A 491 7.29 -22.63 13.64
CA VAL A 491 5.87 -22.24 13.79
C VAL A 491 5.32 -21.61 12.50
N LEU A 492 6.09 -20.75 11.84
CA LEU A 492 5.68 -20.11 10.59
C LEU A 492 5.61 -21.09 9.41
N LEU A 493 6.56 -22.02 9.31
CA LEU A 493 6.59 -23.06 8.28
C LEU A 493 5.41 -24.03 8.47
N ASN A 494 5.10 -24.43 9.70
CA ASN A 494 3.92 -25.23 10.00
C ASN A 494 2.62 -24.45 9.71
N ALA A 495 2.58 -23.14 10.00
CA ALA A 495 1.41 -22.33 9.66
C ALA A 495 1.24 -22.17 8.13
N ALA A 496 2.35 -22.07 7.40
CA ALA A 496 2.38 -21.99 5.95
C ALA A 496 1.87 -23.27 5.28
N SER A 497 2.14 -24.45 5.85
CA SER A 497 1.64 -25.72 5.30
C SER A 497 0.15 -25.93 5.52
N ILE A 498 -0.44 -25.31 6.55
CA ILE A 498 -1.88 -25.39 6.83
C ILE A 498 -2.71 -24.63 5.79
N VAL A 499 -2.18 -23.57 5.17
CA VAL A 499 -2.95 -22.76 4.20
C VAL A 499 -3.32 -23.56 2.94
N PRO A 500 -2.38 -24.27 2.27
CA PRO A 500 -2.71 -25.19 1.19
C PRO A 500 -3.70 -26.30 1.59
N GLU A 501 -3.56 -26.87 2.79
CA GLU A 501 -4.50 -27.86 3.32
C GLU A 501 -5.92 -27.25 3.45
N PHE A 502 -6.03 -26.04 3.97
CA PHE A 502 -7.29 -25.30 4.06
C PHE A 502 -7.90 -25.00 2.67
N GLU A 503 -7.09 -24.61 1.68
CA GLU A 503 -7.56 -24.40 0.31
C GLU A 503 -8.12 -25.69 -0.29
N GLU A 504 -7.42 -26.80 -0.06
CA GLU A 504 -7.80 -28.14 -0.50
C GLU A 504 -9.14 -28.55 0.13
N GLU A 505 -9.26 -28.50 1.47
CA GLU A 505 -10.49 -28.77 2.21
C GLU A 505 -11.66 -27.89 1.73
N THR A 506 -11.41 -26.59 1.56
CA THR A 506 -12.44 -25.64 1.12
C THR A 506 -12.93 -25.94 -0.30
N PHE A 507 -12.01 -26.25 -1.22
CA PHE A 507 -12.36 -26.59 -2.59
C PHE A 507 -13.14 -27.91 -2.66
N TRP A 508 -12.69 -28.94 -1.94
CA TRP A 508 -13.35 -30.25 -1.95
C TRP A 508 -14.69 -30.23 -1.23
N ALA A 509 -14.82 -29.49 -0.13
CA ALA A 509 -16.11 -29.25 0.51
C ALA A 509 -17.10 -28.62 -0.47
N MET A 510 -16.66 -27.62 -1.26
CA MET A 510 -17.47 -27.03 -2.34
C MET A 510 -17.85 -28.09 -3.38
N LEU A 511 -16.90 -28.85 -3.93
CA LEU A 511 -17.17 -29.84 -4.98
C LEU A 511 -18.10 -30.97 -4.51
N LEU A 512 -17.85 -31.53 -3.33
CA LEU A 512 -18.60 -32.66 -2.77
C LEU A 512 -20.00 -32.26 -2.30
N SER A 513 -20.20 -31.00 -1.90
CA SER A 513 -21.53 -30.44 -1.61
C SER A 513 -22.44 -30.37 -2.86
N ASN A 514 -21.87 -30.52 -4.06
CA ASN A 514 -22.53 -30.40 -5.35
C ASN A 514 -23.25 -29.04 -5.52
N PRO A 515 -22.48 -27.95 -5.73
CA PRO A 515 -23.00 -26.59 -5.68
C PRO A 515 -24.02 -26.37 -6.79
N LYS A 516 -25.01 -25.51 -6.53
CA LYS A 516 -26.04 -25.18 -7.52
C LYS A 516 -25.53 -24.17 -8.51
N LEU A 517 -25.83 -24.40 -9.77
CA LEU A 517 -25.56 -23.49 -10.87
C LEU A 517 -26.74 -22.53 -11.10
N SER A 518 -26.59 -21.57 -12.01
CA SER A 518 -27.63 -20.60 -12.42
C SER A 518 -28.97 -21.21 -12.88
N ASP A 519 -29.00 -22.51 -13.21
CA ASP A 519 -30.22 -23.27 -13.54
C ASP A 519 -30.95 -23.85 -12.31
N GLY A 520 -30.45 -23.59 -11.11
CA GLY A 520 -30.97 -24.08 -9.83
C GLY A 520 -30.64 -25.55 -9.53
N LYS A 521 -29.88 -26.23 -10.40
CA LYS A 521 -29.48 -27.64 -10.25
C LYS A 521 -28.02 -27.73 -9.80
N GLY A 522 -27.70 -28.79 -9.07
CA GLY A 522 -26.31 -29.11 -8.73
C GLY A 522 -25.46 -29.32 -9.98
N VAL A 523 -24.16 -29.05 -9.90
CA VAL A 523 -23.20 -29.34 -10.97
C VAL A 523 -23.41 -30.75 -11.53
N PHE A 524 -23.49 -31.75 -10.65
CA PHE A 524 -23.78 -33.13 -10.97
C PHE A 524 -25.28 -33.41 -10.84
N HIS A 525 -25.95 -33.61 -11.98
CA HIS A 525 -27.37 -33.91 -12.02
C HIS A 525 -27.74 -34.76 -13.25
N ALA A 526 -28.75 -35.62 -13.12
CA ALA A 526 -29.19 -36.49 -14.22
C ALA A 526 -29.59 -35.68 -15.47
N ASP A 527 -30.26 -34.55 -15.30
CA ASP A 527 -30.65 -33.64 -16.39
C ASP A 527 -29.48 -32.99 -17.11
N HIS A 528 -28.33 -32.86 -16.44
CA HIS A 528 -27.11 -32.39 -17.08
C HIS A 528 -26.47 -33.49 -17.93
N GLY A 529 -26.84 -34.76 -17.72
CA GLY A 529 -26.28 -35.90 -18.43
C GLY A 529 -24.83 -36.19 -18.04
N ASN A 530 -24.43 -35.75 -16.84
CA ASN A 530 -23.06 -35.85 -16.34
C ASN A 530 -22.92 -36.74 -15.10
N VAL A 531 -23.93 -37.58 -14.81
CA VAL A 531 -23.93 -38.56 -13.72
C VAL A 531 -24.18 -39.96 -14.28
N GLY A 532 -23.37 -40.92 -13.88
CA GLY A 532 -23.59 -42.35 -14.13
C GLY A 532 -23.98 -43.10 -12.86
N GLY A 533 -24.68 -44.24 -13.01
CA GLY A 533 -24.96 -45.13 -11.88
C GLY A 533 -23.71 -45.86 -11.37
N ALA A 534 -23.73 -46.32 -10.12
CA ALA A 534 -22.62 -47.00 -9.45
C ALA A 534 -21.92 -48.04 -10.32
N GLY A 535 -20.58 -48.00 -10.34
CA GLY A 535 -19.78 -48.94 -11.10
C GLY A 535 -18.28 -48.76 -10.94
N ASN A 536 -17.59 -49.88 -11.13
CA ASN A 536 -16.14 -50.01 -11.13
C ASN A 536 -15.49 -49.21 -12.29
N ILE A 537 -14.20 -48.90 -12.16
CA ILE A 537 -13.39 -48.21 -13.15
C ILE A 537 -12.97 -49.24 -14.22
N THR A 538 -13.67 -49.24 -15.34
CA THR A 538 -13.45 -50.17 -16.47
C THR A 538 -13.46 -49.41 -17.79
N THR A 539 -12.98 -50.05 -18.86
CA THR A 539 -13.00 -49.45 -20.21
C THR A 539 -14.42 -49.10 -20.68
N ALA A 540 -15.42 -49.86 -20.26
CA ALA A 540 -16.82 -49.60 -20.55
C ALA A 540 -17.34 -48.37 -19.78
N THR A 541 -17.14 -48.33 -18.47
CA THR A 541 -17.66 -47.26 -17.61
C THR A 541 -17.00 -45.91 -17.85
N VAL A 542 -15.68 -45.90 -18.11
CA VAL A 542 -14.94 -44.69 -18.53
C VAL A 542 -15.32 -44.31 -19.97
N GLY A 543 -15.62 -45.29 -20.83
CA GLY A 543 -16.13 -45.07 -22.18
C GLY A 543 -17.47 -44.34 -22.20
N GLU A 544 -18.38 -44.68 -21.29
CA GLU A 544 -19.66 -44.00 -21.09
C GLU A 544 -19.47 -42.53 -20.66
N GLY A 545 -18.63 -42.27 -19.66
CA GLY A 545 -18.32 -40.90 -19.24
C GLY A 545 -17.70 -40.06 -20.36
N ARG A 546 -16.75 -40.64 -21.13
CA ARG A 546 -16.18 -39.99 -22.32
C ARG A 546 -17.23 -39.68 -23.38
N LYS A 547 -18.19 -40.59 -23.59
CA LYS A 547 -19.30 -40.37 -24.52
C LYS A 547 -20.21 -39.25 -24.01
N ALA A 548 -20.58 -39.26 -22.74
CA ALA A 548 -21.41 -38.22 -22.11
C ALA A 548 -20.78 -36.83 -22.29
N MET A 549 -19.51 -36.67 -21.89
CA MET A 549 -18.80 -35.40 -21.99
C MET A 549 -18.66 -34.90 -23.44
N ARG A 550 -18.39 -35.79 -24.40
CA ARG A 550 -18.28 -35.42 -25.82
C ARG A 550 -19.63 -35.21 -26.51
N SER A 551 -20.72 -35.69 -25.92
CA SER A 551 -22.07 -35.59 -26.49
C SER A 551 -22.85 -34.38 -25.96
N HIS A 552 -22.30 -33.63 -25.00
CA HIS A 552 -22.90 -32.36 -24.62
C HIS A 552 -23.04 -31.43 -25.83
N LYS A 553 -24.15 -30.70 -25.84
CA LYS A 553 -24.45 -29.68 -26.83
C LYS A 553 -24.42 -28.32 -26.15
N LEU A 554 -23.90 -27.32 -26.86
CA LEU A 554 -24.07 -25.93 -26.44
C LEU A 554 -25.55 -25.54 -26.52
N SER A 555 -25.92 -24.44 -25.87
CA SER A 555 -27.22 -23.76 -25.98
C SER A 555 -27.71 -23.60 -27.44
N ASP A 556 -26.78 -23.35 -28.37
CA ASP A 556 -27.00 -23.24 -29.81
C ASP A 556 -27.11 -24.61 -30.54
N LYS A 557 -27.36 -25.71 -29.80
CA LYS A 557 -27.49 -27.10 -30.29
C LYS A 557 -26.27 -27.65 -31.05
N ARG A 558 -25.15 -26.94 -31.05
CA ARG A 558 -23.87 -27.36 -31.63
C ARG A 558 -23.20 -28.41 -30.73
N ASN A 559 -22.53 -29.39 -31.35
CA ASN A 559 -21.72 -30.36 -30.60
C ASN A 559 -20.47 -29.67 -30.03
N LEU A 560 -20.15 -29.96 -28.77
CA LEU A 560 -18.90 -29.53 -28.18
C LEU A 560 -17.71 -30.22 -28.85
N LYS A 561 -16.89 -29.42 -29.55
CA LYS A 561 -15.65 -29.91 -30.14
C LYS A 561 -14.57 -30.00 -29.07
N GLN A 562 -13.78 -31.08 -29.10
CA GLN A 562 -12.59 -31.28 -28.27
C GLN A 562 -12.82 -31.43 -26.75
N ASN A 563 -14.05 -31.73 -26.32
CA ASN A 563 -14.41 -31.97 -24.92
C ASN A 563 -14.06 -33.39 -24.42
N ALA A 564 -12.80 -33.81 -24.62
CA ALA A 564 -12.30 -35.08 -24.09
C ALA A 564 -11.81 -34.90 -22.65
N PRO A 565 -12.12 -35.83 -21.72
CA PRO A 565 -11.52 -35.81 -20.40
C PRO A 565 -10.02 -36.05 -20.49
N ALA A 566 -9.30 -35.43 -19.57
CA ALA A 566 -7.85 -35.52 -19.41
C ALA A 566 -7.46 -36.04 -18.02
N PHE A 567 -8.36 -35.96 -17.04
CA PHE A 567 -8.11 -36.38 -15.66
C PHE A 567 -9.13 -37.44 -15.23
N LEU A 568 -8.64 -38.42 -14.49
CA LEU A 568 -9.41 -39.36 -13.69
C LEU A 568 -9.12 -39.05 -12.22
N ILE A 569 -10.16 -38.73 -11.47
CA ILE A 569 -10.09 -38.28 -10.09
C ILE A 569 -10.73 -39.37 -9.22
N VAL A 570 -10.01 -39.85 -8.22
CA VAL A 570 -10.47 -40.92 -7.32
C VAL A 570 -10.05 -40.64 -5.87
N GLY A 571 -10.80 -41.20 -4.92
CA GLY A 571 -10.36 -41.29 -3.52
C GLY A 571 -9.41 -42.47 -3.28
N PRO A 572 -8.79 -42.56 -2.08
CA PRO A 572 -7.83 -43.60 -1.73
C PRO A 572 -8.41 -45.01 -1.85
N GLU A 573 -9.72 -45.19 -1.62
CA GLU A 573 -10.40 -46.49 -1.74
C GLU A 573 -10.25 -47.14 -3.13
N ARG A 574 -10.17 -46.31 -4.18
CA ARG A 574 -10.14 -46.76 -5.59
C ARG A 574 -8.84 -46.43 -6.31
N GLU A 575 -7.82 -45.99 -5.59
CA GLU A 575 -6.52 -45.66 -6.14
C GLU A 575 -5.91 -46.86 -6.88
N THR A 576 -5.80 -48.01 -6.23
CA THR A 576 -5.25 -49.24 -6.84
C THR A 576 -6.02 -49.66 -8.09
N GLU A 577 -7.35 -49.48 -8.11
CA GLU A 577 -8.19 -49.80 -9.26
C GLU A 577 -7.88 -48.85 -10.45
N ALA A 578 -7.73 -47.56 -10.16
CA ALA A 578 -7.40 -46.55 -11.16
C ALA A 578 -5.97 -46.71 -11.71
N GLU A 579 -5.00 -47.04 -10.85
CA GLU A 579 -3.62 -47.34 -11.27
C GLU A 579 -3.57 -48.58 -12.17
N GLN A 580 -4.26 -49.66 -11.81
CA GLN A 580 -4.36 -50.85 -12.65
C GLN A 580 -5.00 -50.53 -14.01
N PHE A 581 -5.99 -49.65 -14.04
CA PHE A 581 -6.60 -49.19 -15.28
C PHE A 581 -5.62 -48.39 -16.14
N LEU A 582 -4.82 -47.50 -15.55
CA LEU A 582 -3.87 -46.65 -16.29
C LEU A 582 -2.56 -47.35 -16.63
N ALA A 583 -2.26 -48.49 -15.98
CA ALA A 583 -1.08 -49.28 -16.27
C ALA A 583 -1.06 -49.77 -17.74
N PRO A 584 0.03 -49.54 -18.49
CA PRO A 584 0.15 -50.01 -19.85
C PRO A 584 0.37 -51.53 -19.88
N LEU A 585 -0.70 -52.30 -20.01
CA LEU A 585 -0.63 -53.75 -20.18
C LEU A 585 -0.34 -54.13 -21.65
N LEU A 586 0.68 -54.97 -21.86
CA LEU A 586 0.87 -55.70 -23.12
C LEU A 586 -0.11 -56.89 -23.14
N ALA A 587 -1.35 -56.63 -23.55
CA ALA A 587 -2.36 -57.69 -23.63
C ALA A 587 -2.02 -58.71 -24.74
N ALA A 588 -2.09 -60.00 -24.44
CA ALA A 588 -1.91 -61.09 -25.41
C ALA A 588 -3.07 -61.20 -26.43
N GLU A 589 -4.23 -60.60 -26.12
CA GLU A 589 -5.42 -60.55 -26.97
C GLU A 589 -5.85 -59.08 -27.21
N GLN A 590 -6.26 -58.74 -28.44
CA GLN A 590 -6.64 -57.37 -28.84
C GLN A 590 -7.85 -56.80 -28.08
N THR A 591 -8.71 -57.66 -27.53
CA THR A 591 -9.91 -57.28 -26.76
C THR A 591 -9.61 -56.72 -25.37
N ASN A 592 -8.44 -57.03 -24.80
CA ASN A 592 -8.03 -56.60 -23.46
C ASN A 592 -7.07 -55.40 -23.47
N VAL A 593 -6.78 -54.84 -24.64
CA VAL A 593 -5.94 -53.63 -24.74
C VAL A 593 -6.74 -52.46 -24.19
N ASN A 594 -6.21 -51.74 -23.19
CA ASN A 594 -6.80 -50.49 -22.74
C ASN A 594 -6.31 -49.32 -23.63
N PRO A 595 -7.14 -48.76 -24.53
CA PRO A 595 -6.75 -47.66 -25.41
C PRO A 595 -6.68 -46.30 -24.68
N LEU A 596 -7.00 -46.27 -23.38
CA LEU A 596 -7.11 -45.06 -22.55
C LEU A 596 -5.97 -44.89 -21.55
N ALA A 597 -5.12 -45.91 -21.36
CA ALA A 597 -4.02 -45.94 -20.40
C ALA A 597 -3.06 -44.73 -20.47
N ARG A 598 -2.87 -44.12 -21.66
CA ARG A 598 -2.00 -42.93 -21.85
C ARG A 598 -2.73 -41.61 -22.03
N LYS A 599 -4.06 -41.59 -21.93
CA LYS A 599 -4.88 -40.41 -22.28
C LYS A 599 -5.46 -39.69 -21.05
N LEU A 600 -5.44 -40.35 -19.90
CA LEU A 600 -5.94 -39.80 -18.64
C LEU A 600 -4.78 -39.76 -17.65
N ARG A 601 -4.70 -38.67 -16.88
CA ARG A 601 -3.82 -38.51 -15.72
C ARG A 601 -4.62 -38.82 -14.45
N LEU A 602 -4.02 -39.56 -13.52
CA LEU A 602 -4.62 -39.84 -12.22
C LEU A 602 -4.43 -38.64 -11.30
N VAL A 603 -5.48 -38.26 -10.59
CA VAL A 603 -5.44 -37.36 -9.45
C VAL A 603 -6.09 -38.10 -8.29
N VAL A 604 -5.37 -38.23 -7.19
CA VAL A 604 -5.86 -38.87 -5.96
C VAL A 604 -6.01 -37.76 -4.92
N SER A 605 -7.14 -37.70 -4.26
CA SER A 605 -7.39 -36.77 -3.14
C SER A 605 -7.97 -37.54 -1.97
N GLU A 606 -7.46 -37.26 -0.78
CA GLU A 606 -7.86 -37.90 0.48
C GLU A 606 -9.27 -37.48 0.92
N GLU A 607 -9.76 -36.32 0.45
CA GLU A 607 -11.07 -35.76 0.76
C GLU A 607 -12.24 -36.57 0.18
N ILE A 608 -11.97 -37.43 -0.80
CA ILE A 608 -12.99 -38.33 -1.37
C ILE A 608 -13.03 -39.59 -0.49
N GLU A 609 -13.83 -39.53 0.57
CA GLU A 609 -14.03 -40.64 1.50
C GLU A 609 -14.95 -41.75 0.95
N ASP A 610 -15.64 -41.49 -0.16
CA ASP A 610 -16.57 -42.44 -0.75
C ASP A 610 -16.02 -43.10 -2.02
N SER A 611 -16.77 -44.11 -2.47
CA SER A 611 -16.46 -44.86 -3.68
C SER A 611 -16.73 -44.09 -4.98
N LYS A 612 -16.90 -42.76 -4.95
CA LYS A 612 -17.12 -41.96 -6.15
C LYS A 612 -15.81 -41.72 -6.90
N TRP A 613 -15.95 -41.55 -8.20
CA TRP A 613 -14.88 -41.11 -9.08
C TRP A 613 -15.40 -40.11 -10.10
N PHE A 614 -14.49 -39.24 -10.54
CA PHE A 614 -14.82 -38.15 -11.45
C PHE A 614 -13.92 -38.19 -12.69
N LEU A 615 -14.45 -37.70 -13.81
CA LEU A 615 -13.66 -37.32 -14.97
C LEU A 615 -13.72 -35.82 -15.12
N SER A 616 -12.57 -35.22 -15.38
CA SER A 616 -12.49 -33.79 -15.70
C SER A 616 -11.75 -33.54 -17.00
N VAL A 617 -12.10 -32.43 -17.65
CA VAL A 617 -11.38 -31.89 -18.79
C VAL A 617 -10.12 -31.16 -18.34
N ASP A 618 -9.22 -30.93 -19.29
CA ASP A 618 -8.09 -30.04 -19.07
C ASP A 618 -8.57 -28.60 -18.75
N PRO A 619 -8.07 -27.95 -17.69
CA PRO A 619 -8.49 -26.59 -17.31
C PRO A 619 -8.20 -25.54 -18.40
N ALA A 620 -7.27 -25.81 -19.33
CA ALA A 620 -7.03 -24.96 -20.50
C ALA A 620 -8.21 -24.96 -21.49
N LYS A 621 -9.11 -25.95 -21.41
CA LYS A 621 -10.29 -26.01 -22.27
C LYS A 621 -11.35 -25.02 -21.80
N LYS A 622 -12.10 -24.50 -22.77
CA LYS A 622 -13.21 -23.57 -22.50
C LYS A 622 -14.28 -24.19 -21.59
N THR A 623 -14.38 -25.51 -21.56
CA THR A 623 -15.42 -26.28 -20.85
C THR A 623 -15.07 -26.62 -19.41
N HIS A 624 -13.96 -26.12 -18.86
CA HIS A 624 -13.62 -26.30 -17.46
C HIS A 624 -14.83 -25.96 -16.56
N SER A 625 -14.99 -26.75 -15.51
CA SER A 625 -16.19 -26.72 -14.67
C SER A 625 -15.95 -26.04 -13.33
N PHE A 626 -14.69 -25.83 -12.95
CA PHE A 626 -14.31 -25.22 -11.69
C PHE A 626 -13.28 -24.12 -11.91
N LYS A 627 -13.39 -23.07 -11.10
CA LYS A 627 -12.38 -22.03 -10.97
C LYS A 627 -12.05 -21.81 -9.51
N HIS A 628 -10.80 -21.44 -9.28
CA HIS A 628 -10.33 -20.92 -8.00
C HIS A 628 -9.61 -19.61 -8.28
N GLY A 629 -9.34 -18.83 -7.24
CA GLY A 629 -8.55 -17.63 -7.42
C GLY A 629 -8.31 -16.86 -6.15
N TYR A 630 -7.46 -15.84 -6.33
CA TYR A 630 -6.85 -15.07 -5.25
C TYR A 630 -7.01 -13.58 -5.54
N LEU A 631 -6.99 -12.76 -4.49
CA LEU A 631 -7.04 -11.30 -4.59
C LEU A 631 -5.75 -10.77 -5.24
N ASP A 632 -5.88 -9.99 -6.31
CA ASP A 632 -4.77 -9.38 -7.08
C ASP A 632 -3.65 -10.35 -7.51
N GLY A 633 -3.93 -11.65 -7.54
CA GLY A 633 -2.96 -12.69 -7.87
C GLY A 633 -2.00 -13.03 -6.73
N ALA A 634 -2.25 -12.53 -5.52
CA ALA A 634 -1.49 -12.88 -4.31
C ALA A 634 -1.86 -14.29 -3.84
N ARG A 635 -1.15 -15.30 -4.34
CA ARG A 635 -1.37 -16.72 -3.97
C ARG A 635 -0.94 -17.01 -2.53
N ALA A 636 0.16 -16.42 -2.09
CA ALA A 636 0.68 -16.64 -0.74
C ALA A 636 -0.13 -15.88 0.33
N PRO A 637 -0.33 -16.46 1.52
CA PRO A 637 -0.93 -15.78 2.65
C PRO A 637 -0.01 -14.65 3.16
N ARG A 638 -0.63 -13.63 3.76
CA ARG A 638 0.03 -12.42 4.25
C ARG A 638 0.14 -12.44 5.76
N VAL A 639 1.31 -12.13 6.30
CA VAL A 639 1.54 -11.96 7.73
C VAL A 639 1.56 -10.48 8.07
N ARG A 640 0.63 -10.07 8.94
CA ARG A 640 0.70 -8.77 9.60
C ARG A 640 1.20 -8.96 11.03
N VAL A 641 2.17 -8.15 11.41
CA VAL A 641 2.69 -8.10 12.78
C VAL A 641 2.05 -6.92 13.48
N ASP A 642 1.26 -7.19 14.52
CA ASP A 642 0.55 -6.16 15.28
C ASP A 642 1.33 -5.79 16.56
N ASP A 643 1.35 -4.49 16.88
CA ASP A 643 1.91 -3.98 18.13
C ASP A 643 1.01 -4.44 19.30
N PRO A 644 1.52 -5.23 20.25
CA PRO A 644 0.72 -5.79 21.33
C PRO A 644 0.29 -4.71 22.34
N PHE A 645 -0.86 -4.06 22.11
CA PHE A 645 -1.46 -3.19 23.12
C PHE A 645 -1.92 -4.03 24.33
N GLY A 646 -1.18 -3.93 25.46
CA GLY A 646 -1.55 -4.55 26.74
C GLY A 646 -1.16 -6.02 26.94
N SER A 647 -0.36 -6.63 26.06
CA SER A 647 0.19 -7.99 26.28
C SER A 647 1.71 -8.07 26.11
N GLN A 648 2.38 -8.91 26.89
CA GLN A 648 3.83 -9.09 26.79
C GLN A 648 4.18 -10.05 25.62
N GLY A 649 4.66 -9.49 24.49
CA GLY A 649 5.11 -10.24 23.30
C GLY A 649 4.33 -9.88 22.03
N THR A 650 4.88 -10.18 20.86
CA THR A 650 4.34 -9.76 19.55
C THR A 650 3.18 -10.64 19.09
N ARG A 651 2.13 -10.03 18.51
CA ARG A 651 1.06 -10.76 17.83
C ARG A 651 1.27 -10.71 16.33
N MET A 652 1.04 -11.82 15.66
CA MET A 652 1.02 -11.90 14.21
C MET A 652 -0.33 -12.46 13.76
N THR A 653 -0.86 -11.92 12.68
CA THR A 653 -2.05 -12.44 12.02
C THR A 653 -1.64 -12.92 10.64
N ILE A 654 -2.10 -14.11 10.27
CA ILE A 654 -1.96 -14.67 8.92
C ILE A 654 -3.30 -14.48 8.25
N GLU A 655 -3.33 -13.76 7.13
CA GLU A 655 -4.52 -13.42 6.36
C GLU A 655 -4.39 -14.02 4.95
N HIS A 656 -5.45 -14.67 4.46
CA HIS A 656 -5.47 -15.32 3.16
C HIS A 656 -6.83 -15.11 2.49
N ASP A 657 -6.81 -14.63 1.25
CA ASP A 657 -8.01 -14.35 0.47
C ASP A 657 -8.18 -15.39 -0.63
N PHE A 658 -9.19 -16.24 -0.50
CA PHE A 658 -9.42 -17.38 -1.39
C PHE A 658 -10.87 -17.46 -1.86
N ALA A 659 -11.04 -17.79 -3.13
CA ALA A 659 -12.33 -18.06 -3.74
C ALA A 659 -12.28 -19.36 -4.53
N CYS A 660 -13.33 -20.17 -4.41
CA CYS A 660 -13.56 -21.29 -5.33
C CYS A 660 -15.02 -21.35 -5.75
N GLY A 661 -15.28 -21.84 -6.96
CA GLY A 661 -16.64 -21.97 -7.45
C GLY A 661 -16.78 -22.80 -8.72
N ALA A 662 -18.00 -23.31 -8.93
CA ALA A 662 -18.35 -24.04 -10.12
C ALA A 662 -18.86 -23.10 -11.21
N VAL A 663 -18.30 -23.22 -12.41
CA VAL A 663 -18.62 -22.36 -13.57
C VAL A 663 -19.38 -23.09 -14.67
N GLY A 664 -19.52 -24.41 -14.57
CA GLY A 664 -20.27 -25.21 -15.53
C GLY A 664 -20.26 -26.69 -15.21
N TYR A 665 -21.06 -27.47 -15.96
CA TYR A 665 -21.24 -28.91 -15.73
C TYR A 665 -20.69 -29.79 -16.87
N MET A 666 -20.40 -29.20 -18.05
CA MET A 666 -20.07 -29.95 -19.28
C MET A 666 -18.66 -30.54 -19.30
N GLY A 667 -17.77 -30.01 -18.45
CA GLY A 667 -16.38 -30.44 -18.37
C GLY A 667 -16.13 -31.54 -17.35
N VAL A 668 -17.17 -31.99 -16.64
CA VAL A 668 -17.05 -32.96 -15.55
C VAL A 668 -18.07 -34.08 -15.71
N TYR A 669 -17.73 -35.24 -15.17
CA TYR A 669 -18.62 -36.39 -15.10
C TYR A 669 -18.38 -37.12 -13.77
N GLN A 670 -19.46 -37.48 -13.07
CA GLN A 670 -19.40 -38.19 -11.80
C GLN A 670 -19.99 -39.58 -11.92
N ARG A 671 -19.41 -40.53 -11.19
CA ARG A 671 -20.00 -41.83 -10.94
C ARG A 671 -19.76 -42.21 -9.49
N GLY A 672 -20.79 -42.70 -8.80
CA GLY A 672 -20.77 -43.12 -7.41
C GLY A 672 -21.43 -44.45 -7.24
#